data_AF-A0AAX6NDL4-F1
#
_entry.id   AF-A0AAX6NDL4-F1
#
_cell.length_a   1.000
_cell.length_b   1.000
_cell.length_c   1.000
_cell.angle_alpha   90.00
_cell.angle_beta   90.00
_cell.angle_gamma   90.00
#
_symmetry.space_group_name_H-M   'P 1'
#
loop_
_entity.id
_entity.type
_entity.pdbx_description
1 polymer ?
#
loop_
_entity_poly.entity_id
_entity_poly.type
_entity_poly.pdbx_seq_one_letter_code
_entity_poly.pdbx_strand_id
1 'polypeptide(L)'
;MSILNKIDYIPIRIASPEKIIDEWSFGEVKKPETINYRTHKPEKGGLFCERTFGPVKDNQCSSHCGHYKKDRHIGQVCPKCGVEVTLSRVRRERFGHINLEAPVAHFWFFKGKDNYISAILGITKDSLQRVIYCDSRIVTDPGDTELEYMQLLSETEYAKALDAYTEENGYTIGFKAGIGAKVIREMLEKVDLAELEKELKTRFKTEKSQINRKAIEKRLKIVQAFLRSNNRPEWMILLALPVLPPELRPMVQIDGGRFASSDLNDLYRRVINRNIRLKRLKEMGAPGIVIENEMRMLQEAVDTLIANQKTRRPVTGPGNRPLKSLEDSLKGKQGRFRQNLLGKRVDYSGRSVIISGPTLRMNQCGIPRKMAIELFKPFVMYQLIQQKKALNIKNAKNKIESGHPDVWPVLEAVTKNHPVLLNRAPTLHKLSIQSFEPVIVEGNAIQLHPLATAPFNADFDGDQMAVHVPISRKAQLEARLLMFSTENLIHPQNGKAAKTPSQDMVLGCHYLTIEQNGLKGEGEFFSTEEEVVRAYEMGWVTLHSKIILDVREHSKIKGYKYLVTTPGKVIFNLSMPQDLVYFNDAKILLPQPNGLFNSIEEAKNYIPLKENTPFDKKFLGKIIDFAFDTISKESTVQLHDAMMDLGFKYAMKGGLSISLFDIETPEEKPELLAAAEKRVEQVKELYAYGFITDEYRYKKSVKIWSEVSEQLADIAYNNLIQNPLNSIAMMILSGARGSNAQYRQLAANRGLMADPSGKTIEKPIKSNFSEGLTVNEYFISTHGSRKGMVDTALKTANSGYLTRRMVDVAQDVVIVEEDCGTEEYVTMEAIKPNIATLEERLIGRFLAEDIYDTEGNLIASMDEMISAQKAEGISQTNDKVKIRNVVTCESKRGICQKCYGMDLATRKLVNVGQPVGVIAAQSIGEPGTQLTMRTFHTGGVAGEGDITQGLPRIEEIFEARKLNGPKDRKAVLTEVAGQVEIKEVGILKEITITPNDPELEPVTYPIPYGYGLTVENGEVIEKGTALTAGPVSPHELLKVRDMETVRRYLVDEVQKVYKSQGVAISDKHIEVIARQMTKKVVVRDPGDSTLNIGRLVDRSRIKKLNQKLNKESKREIVVMEKVQGITEASLSVDSFLSASSFERTSEILSEASIRGKKDKIRGLKESVIVGKLIPAGTGYYEYKRKIEKGKQTE
;
A
#
# COMPACT_ATOMS: atom_id res chain seq x y z
N MET A 1 13.10 -4.84 -31.15
CA MET A 1 11.86 -4.32 -30.50
C MET A 1 10.85 -5.45 -30.42
N SER A 2 10.41 -5.82 -29.23
CA SER A 2 9.85 -7.13 -28.94
C SER A 2 8.40 -7.31 -29.40
N ILE A 3 8.05 -8.55 -29.73
CA ILE A 3 6.69 -9.07 -29.96
C ILE A 3 5.68 -8.52 -28.93
N LEU A 4 6.14 -8.26 -27.69
CA LEU A 4 5.35 -7.73 -26.58
C LEU A 4 4.68 -6.38 -26.88
N ASN A 5 5.30 -5.49 -27.66
CA ASN A 5 4.70 -4.19 -28.00
C ASN A 5 3.48 -4.31 -28.93
N LYS A 6 3.32 -5.45 -29.62
CA LYS A 6 2.21 -5.75 -30.54
C LYS A 6 1.05 -6.54 -29.90
N ILE A 7 1.18 -7.00 -28.65
CA ILE A 7 0.16 -7.84 -28.00
C ILE A 7 -0.92 -6.96 -27.37
N ASP A 8 -2.13 -6.88 -27.92
CA ASP A 8 -3.21 -6.05 -27.34
C ASP A 8 -3.94 -6.71 -26.17
N TYR A 9 -3.91 -8.04 -26.07
CA TYR A 9 -4.50 -8.78 -24.97
C TYR A 9 -3.83 -10.13 -24.74
N ILE A 10 -3.97 -10.68 -23.54
CA ILE A 10 -3.52 -12.03 -23.17
C ILE A 10 -4.76 -12.89 -22.86
N PRO A 11 -5.07 -13.91 -23.69
CA PRO A 11 -6.13 -14.86 -23.38
C PRO A 11 -5.65 -15.93 -22.38
N ILE A 12 -6.58 -16.44 -21.57
CA ILE A 12 -6.37 -17.66 -20.77
C ILE A 12 -7.54 -18.62 -21.00
N ARG A 13 -7.24 -19.88 -21.28
CA ARG A 13 -8.21 -20.95 -21.56
C ARG A 13 -7.69 -22.29 -21.04
N ILE A 14 -8.56 -23.29 -20.97
CA ILE A 14 -8.16 -24.68 -20.74
C ILE A 14 -7.50 -25.18 -22.04
N ALA A 15 -6.40 -25.92 -21.92
CA ALA A 15 -5.71 -26.50 -23.06
C ALA A 15 -6.33 -27.86 -23.42
N SER A 16 -6.64 -28.08 -24.70
CA SER A 16 -7.06 -29.39 -25.20
C SER A 16 -5.86 -30.35 -25.29
N PRO A 17 -6.08 -31.68 -25.25
CA PRO A 17 -5.02 -32.66 -25.45
C PRO A 17 -4.26 -32.47 -26.78
N GLU A 18 -5.00 -32.26 -27.87
CA GLU A 18 -4.45 -31.97 -29.22
C GLU A 18 -3.52 -30.77 -29.19
N LYS A 19 -3.93 -29.67 -28.53
CA LYS A 19 -3.11 -28.48 -28.41
C LYS A 19 -1.79 -28.73 -27.67
N ILE A 20 -1.81 -29.57 -26.62
CA ILE A 20 -0.61 -29.92 -25.86
C ILE A 20 0.35 -30.75 -26.71
N ILE A 21 -0.18 -31.73 -27.44
CA ILE A 21 0.62 -32.70 -28.20
C ILE A 21 1.12 -32.10 -29.52
N ASP A 22 0.24 -31.45 -30.29
CA ASP A 22 0.51 -31.05 -31.68
C ASP A 22 1.02 -29.60 -31.81
N GLU A 23 0.56 -28.65 -30.98
CA GLU A 23 0.99 -27.25 -31.08
C GLU A 23 2.19 -26.92 -30.18
N TRP A 24 2.19 -27.40 -28.93
CA TRP A 24 3.19 -26.95 -27.93
C TRP A 24 4.41 -27.85 -27.83
N SER A 25 4.23 -29.16 -28.06
CA SER A 25 5.28 -30.12 -27.82
C SER A 25 6.20 -30.30 -29.02
N PHE A 26 7.51 -30.33 -28.75
CA PHE A 26 8.54 -30.68 -29.72
C PHE A 26 8.95 -32.16 -29.63
N GLY A 27 8.32 -32.94 -28.74
CA GLY A 27 8.57 -34.36 -28.61
C GLY A 27 8.15 -34.94 -27.26
N GLU A 28 7.91 -36.25 -27.27
CA GLU A 28 7.49 -37.04 -26.11
C GLU A 28 8.66 -37.42 -25.20
N VAL A 29 8.47 -37.29 -23.88
CA VAL A 29 9.40 -37.75 -22.85
C VAL A 29 8.99 -39.14 -22.39
N LYS A 30 9.78 -40.15 -22.76
CA LYS A 30 9.49 -41.57 -22.47
C LYS A 30 10.22 -42.11 -21.25
N LYS A 31 11.25 -41.41 -20.80
CA LYS A 31 12.26 -41.91 -19.89
C LYS A 31 12.46 -40.95 -18.70
N PRO A 32 12.51 -41.46 -17.45
CA PRO A 32 12.69 -40.64 -16.26
C PRO A 32 14.11 -40.08 -16.11
N GLU A 33 15.08 -40.63 -16.83
CA GLU A 33 16.48 -40.26 -16.75
C GLU A 33 16.70 -38.82 -17.19
N THR A 34 17.69 -38.16 -16.57
CA THR A 34 17.99 -36.76 -16.81
C THR A 34 19.28 -36.61 -17.62
N ILE A 35 20.42 -36.75 -16.95
CA ILE A 35 21.75 -36.75 -17.52
C ILE A 35 22.47 -38.05 -17.17
N ASN A 36 23.42 -38.45 -18.02
CA ASN A 36 24.27 -39.59 -17.76
C ASN A 36 25.28 -39.24 -16.68
N TYR A 37 25.35 -40.02 -15.60
CA TYR A 37 26.23 -39.73 -14.47
C TYR A 37 27.74 -39.82 -14.80
N ARG A 38 28.13 -40.57 -15.84
CA ARG A 38 29.55 -40.69 -16.25
C ARG A 38 29.97 -39.59 -17.22
N THR A 39 29.12 -39.29 -18.19
CA THR A 39 29.46 -38.34 -19.27
C THR A 39 28.94 -36.93 -19.04
N HIS A 40 28.06 -36.75 -18.05
CA HIS A 40 27.32 -35.51 -17.75
C HIS A 40 26.50 -34.95 -18.92
N LYS A 41 26.28 -35.77 -19.97
CA LYS A 41 25.51 -35.39 -21.15
C LYS A 41 24.03 -35.79 -20.99
N PRO A 42 23.09 -35.07 -21.63
CA PRO A 42 21.68 -35.44 -21.58
C PRO A 42 21.39 -36.82 -22.16
N GLU A 43 20.43 -37.52 -21.53
CA GLU A 43 19.99 -38.84 -21.99
C GLU A 43 18.97 -38.76 -23.13
N LYS A 44 19.00 -39.77 -24.02
CA LYS A 44 18.06 -39.85 -25.15
C LYS A 44 16.66 -40.25 -24.66
N GLY A 45 15.65 -39.45 -25.00
CA GLY A 45 14.26 -39.65 -24.57
C GLY A 45 13.97 -39.26 -23.11
N GLY A 46 14.99 -38.81 -22.38
CA GLY A 46 14.89 -38.38 -20.99
C GLY A 46 14.44 -36.92 -20.82
N LEU A 47 14.36 -36.48 -19.55
CA LEU A 47 13.90 -35.14 -19.16
C LEU A 47 14.77 -33.99 -19.68
N PHE A 48 16.01 -34.24 -20.13
CA PHE A 48 16.91 -33.20 -20.66
C PHE A 48 17.24 -33.40 -22.16
N CYS A 49 16.54 -34.31 -22.84
CA CYS A 49 16.85 -34.77 -24.19
C CYS A 49 17.10 -33.63 -25.19
N GLU A 50 18.24 -33.68 -25.88
CA GLU A 50 18.62 -32.67 -26.89
C GLU A 50 17.73 -32.70 -28.14
N ARG A 51 17.12 -33.85 -28.46
CA ARG A 51 16.20 -33.98 -29.59
C ARG A 51 14.90 -33.20 -29.36
N THR A 52 14.32 -33.35 -28.17
CA THR A 52 13.04 -32.70 -27.80
C THR A 52 13.23 -31.22 -27.51
N PHE A 53 14.24 -30.87 -26.71
CA PHE A 53 14.38 -29.51 -26.18
C PHE A 53 15.36 -28.63 -26.98
N GLY A 54 16.20 -29.21 -27.84
CA GLY A 54 17.24 -28.49 -28.61
C GLY A 54 18.66 -28.71 -28.06
N PRO A 55 19.70 -28.19 -28.74
CA PRO A 55 21.10 -28.49 -28.47
C PRO A 55 21.64 -27.78 -27.22
N VAL A 56 22.59 -28.39 -26.50
CA VAL A 56 23.23 -27.79 -25.30
C VAL A 56 24.26 -26.71 -25.68
N LYS A 57 24.89 -26.82 -26.85
CA LYS A 57 25.88 -25.86 -27.36
C LYS A 57 25.34 -25.16 -28.60
N ASP A 58 25.68 -23.89 -28.76
CA ASP A 58 25.26 -23.10 -29.92
C ASP A 58 25.80 -23.67 -31.22
N ASN A 59 24.95 -23.74 -32.25
CA ASN A 59 25.28 -24.13 -33.61
C ASN A 59 26.02 -25.48 -33.71
N GLN A 60 25.65 -26.41 -32.82
CA GLN A 60 26.19 -27.77 -32.78
C GLN A 60 25.06 -28.78 -32.58
N CYS A 61 25.13 -29.94 -33.25
CA CYS A 61 24.21 -31.05 -32.98
C CYS A 61 24.49 -31.70 -31.61
N SER A 62 23.80 -32.80 -31.29
CA SER A 62 23.94 -33.49 -29.99
C SER A 62 25.38 -33.59 -29.49
N SER A 63 25.58 -33.32 -28.20
CA SER A 63 26.86 -33.42 -27.50
C SER A 63 27.49 -34.83 -27.57
N HIS A 64 26.69 -35.86 -27.86
CA HIS A 64 27.14 -37.24 -28.12
C HIS A 64 27.58 -37.49 -29.56
N CYS A 65 27.05 -36.74 -30.53
CA CYS A 65 27.26 -37.00 -31.96
C CYS A 65 28.36 -36.12 -32.56
N GLY A 66 28.31 -34.81 -32.32
CA GLY A 66 29.30 -33.84 -32.83
C GLY A 66 29.52 -33.83 -34.35
N HIS A 67 28.62 -34.43 -35.15
CA HIS A 67 28.76 -34.57 -36.59
C HIS A 67 28.55 -33.25 -37.34
N TYR A 68 27.50 -32.50 -36.98
CA TYR A 68 27.32 -31.12 -37.43
C TYR A 68 27.86 -30.15 -36.37
N LYS A 69 28.86 -29.38 -36.78
CA LYS A 69 29.52 -28.29 -36.05
C LYS A 69 29.69 -27.12 -37.01
N LYS A 70 29.68 -25.88 -36.48
CA LYS A 70 29.84 -24.60 -37.21
C LYS A 70 28.53 -24.07 -37.82
N ASP A 71 28.51 -22.76 -38.02
CA ASP A 71 27.33 -21.97 -38.42
C ASP A 71 26.73 -22.34 -39.79
N ARG A 72 27.46 -23.07 -40.63
CA ARG A 72 26.98 -23.51 -41.96
C ARG A 72 25.80 -24.49 -41.93
N HIS A 73 25.56 -25.16 -40.80
CA HIS A 73 24.50 -26.17 -40.64
C HIS A 73 23.29 -25.67 -39.87
N ILE A 74 23.18 -24.35 -39.61
CA ILE A 74 22.06 -23.77 -38.86
C ILE A 74 20.72 -24.12 -39.54
N GLY A 75 19.77 -24.62 -38.76
CA GLY A 75 18.45 -25.06 -39.22
C GLY A 75 18.39 -26.49 -39.77
N GLN A 76 19.52 -27.18 -39.92
CA GLN A 76 19.54 -28.58 -40.38
C GLN A 76 19.35 -29.55 -39.20
N VAL A 77 18.53 -30.58 -39.40
CA VAL A 77 18.38 -31.69 -38.44
C VAL A 77 19.45 -32.73 -38.71
N CYS A 78 20.23 -33.09 -37.70
CA CYS A 78 21.30 -34.06 -37.84
C CYS A 78 20.75 -35.47 -38.11
N PRO A 79 21.12 -36.16 -39.21
CA PRO A 79 20.59 -37.48 -39.54
C PRO A 79 20.99 -38.56 -38.53
N LYS A 80 22.14 -38.41 -37.84
CA LYS A 80 22.62 -39.39 -36.86
C LYS A 80 21.97 -39.27 -35.48
N CYS A 81 21.62 -38.06 -35.04
CA CYS A 81 21.12 -37.85 -33.67
C CYS A 81 19.72 -37.23 -33.61
N GLY A 82 19.16 -36.78 -34.74
CA GLY A 82 17.85 -36.13 -34.82
C GLY A 82 17.79 -34.76 -34.15
N VAL A 83 18.91 -34.19 -33.70
CA VAL A 83 18.97 -32.87 -33.07
C VAL A 83 19.12 -31.80 -34.15
N GLU A 84 18.25 -30.80 -34.09
CA GLU A 84 18.33 -29.59 -34.90
C GLU A 84 19.49 -28.71 -34.46
N VAL A 85 20.30 -28.26 -35.42
CA VAL A 85 21.41 -27.35 -35.17
C VAL A 85 20.88 -25.92 -35.09
N THR A 86 20.79 -25.38 -33.88
CA THR A 86 20.29 -24.03 -33.60
C THR A 86 20.97 -23.47 -32.35
N LEU A 87 20.57 -22.29 -31.91
CA LEU A 87 21.06 -21.67 -30.67
C LEU A 87 20.55 -22.45 -29.46
N SER A 88 21.38 -22.62 -28.44
CA SER A 88 21.02 -23.32 -27.20
C SER A 88 19.84 -22.68 -26.46
N ARG A 89 19.62 -21.37 -26.67
CA ARG A 89 18.50 -20.60 -26.12
C ARG A 89 17.12 -21.23 -26.35
N VAL A 90 16.93 -21.99 -27.44
CA VAL A 90 15.65 -22.67 -27.71
C VAL A 90 15.27 -23.68 -26.61
N ARG A 91 16.25 -24.18 -25.82
CA ARG A 91 16.03 -25.07 -24.66
C ARG A 91 15.27 -24.42 -23.51
N ARG A 92 15.09 -23.10 -23.56
CA ARG A 92 14.23 -22.34 -22.65
C ARG A 92 12.79 -22.23 -23.14
N GLU A 93 12.55 -22.42 -24.44
CA GLU A 93 11.30 -22.10 -25.13
C GLU A 93 10.52 -23.38 -25.51
N ARG A 94 11.20 -24.47 -25.87
CA ARG A 94 10.57 -25.72 -26.34
C ARG A 94 10.01 -26.56 -25.20
N PHE A 95 8.74 -26.94 -25.29
CA PHE A 95 8.08 -27.86 -24.35
C PHE A 95 8.17 -29.32 -24.82
N GLY A 96 8.14 -30.24 -23.86
CA GLY A 96 7.91 -31.67 -24.11
C GLY A 96 6.50 -32.06 -23.65
N HIS A 97 6.09 -33.30 -23.86
CA HIS A 97 4.87 -33.85 -23.26
C HIS A 97 5.09 -35.28 -22.77
N ILE A 98 4.20 -35.74 -21.89
CA ILE A 98 4.07 -37.14 -21.43
C ILE A 98 2.65 -37.58 -21.77
N ASN A 99 2.51 -38.67 -22.54
CA ASN A 99 1.22 -39.33 -22.74
C ASN A 99 0.86 -40.15 -21.49
N LEU A 100 -0.31 -39.89 -20.91
CA LEU A 100 -0.75 -40.55 -19.70
C LEU A 100 -1.52 -41.83 -20.06
N GLU A 101 -1.15 -42.96 -19.47
CA GLU A 101 -1.74 -44.25 -19.78
C GLU A 101 -3.11 -44.48 -19.13
N ALA A 102 -3.48 -43.60 -18.19
CA ALA A 102 -4.84 -43.43 -17.71
C ALA A 102 -5.17 -41.93 -17.66
N PRO A 103 -6.41 -41.50 -17.95
CA PRO A 103 -6.84 -40.13 -17.75
C PRO A 103 -6.68 -39.71 -16.28
N VAL A 104 -6.25 -38.48 -16.04
CA VAL A 104 -5.98 -37.94 -14.70
C VAL A 104 -6.75 -36.64 -14.51
N ALA A 105 -7.50 -36.51 -13.42
CA ALA A 105 -8.23 -35.27 -13.13
C ALA A 105 -7.25 -34.14 -12.75
N HIS A 106 -7.40 -32.95 -13.34
CA HIS A 106 -6.54 -31.83 -13.01
C HIS A 106 -6.86 -31.27 -11.61
N PHE A 107 -5.85 -31.19 -10.73
CA PHE A 107 -5.99 -30.83 -9.32
C PHE A 107 -6.80 -29.54 -9.07
N TRP A 108 -6.57 -28.45 -9.83
CA TRP A 108 -7.29 -27.19 -9.64
C TRP A 108 -8.81 -27.28 -9.84
N PHE A 109 -9.27 -28.11 -10.77
CA PHE A 109 -10.71 -28.19 -11.10
C PHE A 109 -11.45 -29.19 -10.22
N PHE A 110 -10.72 -30.19 -9.71
CA PHE A 110 -11.22 -31.24 -8.81
C PHE A 110 -11.12 -30.86 -7.32
N LYS A 111 -9.94 -30.51 -6.81
CA LYS A 111 -9.71 -30.20 -5.38
C LYS A 111 -9.73 -28.70 -5.05
N GLY A 112 -9.99 -27.84 -6.04
CA GLY A 112 -10.15 -26.41 -5.83
C GLY A 112 -11.37 -26.07 -4.95
N LYS A 113 -11.39 -24.86 -4.40
CA LYS A 113 -12.47 -24.36 -3.53
C LYS A 113 -13.87 -24.56 -4.12
N ASP A 114 -14.01 -24.29 -5.42
CA ASP A 114 -15.30 -24.33 -6.12
C ASP A 114 -15.59 -25.64 -6.88
N ASN A 115 -14.72 -26.67 -6.80
CA ASN A 115 -14.82 -27.99 -7.45
C ASN A 115 -15.77 -28.02 -8.67
N TYR A 116 -15.26 -27.56 -9.81
CA TYR A 116 -16.05 -27.32 -11.01
C TYR A 116 -16.62 -28.59 -11.62
N ILE A 117 -15.90 -29.72 -11.51
CA ILE A 117 -16.36 -31.03 -11.99
C ILE A 117 -17.60 -31.47 -11.22
N SER A 118 -17.55 -31.38 -9.89
CA SER A 118 -18.68 -31.68 -9.00
C SER A 118 -19.89 -30.79 -9.31
N ALA A 119 -19.66 -29.50 -9.55
CA ALA A 119 -20.74 -28.57 -9.88
C ALA A 119 -21.44 -28.90 -11.21
N ILE A 120 -20.70 -29.28 -12.26
CA ILE A 120 -21.29 -29.63 -13.56
C ILE A 120 -22.10 -30.92 -13.46
N LEU A 121 -21.51 -31.98 -12.89
CA LEU A 121 -22.16 -33.30 -12.78
C LEU A 121 -23.29 -33.33 -11.74
N GLY A 122 -23.28 -32.43 -10.75
CA GLY A 122 -24.27 -32.43 -9.65
C GLY A 122 -23.95 -33.45 -8.55
N ILE A 123 -22.75 -34.03 -8.55
CA ILE A 123 -22.27 -35.00 -7.56
C ILE A 123 -21.61 -34.27 -6.38
N THR A 124 -21.68 -34.81 -5.16
CA THR A 124 -20.99 -34.22 -4.00
C THR A 124 -19.45 -34.29 -4.14
N LYS A 125 -18.74 -33.39 -3.45
CA LYS A 125 -17.26 -33.36 -3.50
C LYS A 125 -16.62 -34.64 -2.97
N ASP A 126 -17.18 -35.22 -1.91
CA ASP A 126 -16.67 -36.46 -1.30
C ASP A 126 -16.89 -37.65 -2.23
N SER A 127 -18.09 -37.76 -2.79
CA SER A 127 -18.45 -38.78 -3.78
C SER A 127 -17.50 -38.76 -4.99
N LEU A 128 -17.27 -37.58 -5.58
CA LEU A 128 -16.35 -37.43 -6.72
C LEU A 128 -14.92 -37.84 -6.34
N GLN A 129 -14.49 -37.54 -5.11
CA GLN A 129 -13.16 -37.89 -4.64
C GLN A 129 -12.97 -39.40 -4.52
N ARG A 130 -13.96 -40.12 -3.97
CA ARG A 130 -13.92 -41.59 -3.87
C ARG A 130 -13.83 -42.26 -5.25
N VAL A 131 -14.55 -41.75 -6.24
CA VAL A 131 -14.50 -42.29 -7.61
C VAL A 131 -13.14 -42.04 -8.27
N ILE A 132 -12.61 -40.81 -8.19
CA ILE A 132 -11.33 -40.45 -8.84
C ILE A 132 -10.14 -41.21 -8.24
N TYR A 133 -10.11 -41.42 -6.92
CA TYR A 133 -9.06 -42.19 -6.27
C TYR A 133 -9.30 -43.72 -6.30
N CYS A 134 -10.30 -44.19 -7.06
CA CYS A 134 -10.61 -45.62 -7.23
C CYS A 134 -11.00 -46.33 -5.91
N ASP A 135 -11.69 -45.64 -5.00
CA ASP A 135 -12.20 -46.22 -3.74
C ASP A 135 -13.65 -46.74 -3.89
N SER A 136 -14.42 -46.25 -4.86
CA SER A 136 -15.82 -46.66 -5.09
C SER A 136 -16.19 -46.54 -6.57
N ARG A 137 -17.09 -47.40 -7.05
CA ARG A 137 -17.61 -47.38 -8.42
C ARG A 137 -18.82 -46.45 -8.50
N ILE A 138 -19.00 -45.78 -9.63
CA ILE A 138 -20.19 -44.99 -9.94
C ILE A 138 -20.96 -45.62 -11.10
N VAL A 139 -22.27 -45.74 -10.95
CA VAL A 139 -23.17 -46.25 -11.99
C VAL A 139 -23.32 -45.20 -13.08
N THR A 140 -22.87 -45.53 -14.30
CA THR A 140 -22.97 -44.67 -15.49
C THR A 140 -24.15 -45.02 -16.38
N ASP A 141 -24.66 -46.25 -16.27
CA ASP A 141 -25.81 -46.73 -16.98
C ASP A 141 -26.53 -47.77 -16.11
N PRO A 142 -27.70 -47.44 -15.52
CA PRO A 142 -28.40 -48.35 -14.63
C PRO A 142 -29.04 -49.56 -15.36
N GLY A 143 -29.19 -49.51 -16.70
CA GLY A 143 -29.90 -50.56 -17.44
C GLY A 143 -31.31 -50.81 -16.88
N ASP A 144 -31.73 -52.08 -16.83
CA ASP A 144 -33.02 -52.49 -16.24
C ASP A 144 -32.90 -52.93 -14.76
N THR A 145 -31.86 -52.46 -14.05
CA THR A 145 -31.63 -52.81 -12.63
C THR A 145 -32.28 -51.81 -11.67
N GLU A 146 -32.38 -52.14 -10.38
CA GLU A 146 -32.88 -51.22 -9.34
C GLU A 146 -31.88 -50.09 -9.00
N LEU A 147 -30.72 -50.05 -9.65
CA LEU A 147 -29.68 -49.07 -9.37
C LEU A 147 -30.01 -47.70 -9.97
N GLU A 148 -29.66 -46.63 -9.25
CA GLU A 148 -29.86 -45.27 -9.73
C GLU A 148 -28.64 -44.76 -10.53
N TYR A 149 -28.89 -43.92 -11.53
CA TYR A 149 -27.82 -43.20 -12.23
C TYR A 149 -27.04 -42.31 -11.24
N MET A 150 -25.70 -42.37 -11.30
CA MET A 150 -24.78 -41.74 -10.34
C MET A 150 -24.79 -42.33 -8.91
N GLN A 151 -25.45 -43.46 -8.67
CA GLN A 151 -25.32 -44.18 -7.40
C GLN A 151 -23.87 -44.64 -7.20
N LEU A 152 -23.36 -44.46 -5.98
CA LEU A 152 -22.06 -44.97 -5.58
C LEU A 152 -22.21 -46.39 -5.04
N LEU A 153 -21.35 -47.28 -5.51
CA LEU A 153 -21.24 -48.65 -5.04
C LEU A 153 -19.85 -48.85 -4.45
N SER A 154 -19.81 -49.31 -3.20
CA SER A 154 -18.58 -49.88 -2.63
C SER A 154 -18.19 -51.17 -3.36
N GLU A 155 -16.96 -51.65 -3.19
CA GLU A 155 -16.51 -52.92 -3.79
C GLU A 155 -17.44 -54.09 -3.43
N THR A 156 -17.91 -54.14 -2.18
CA THR A 156 -18.80 -55.19 -1.69
C THR A 156 -20.21 -55.08 -2.27
N GLU A 157 -20.75 -53.86 -2.37
CA GLU A 157 -22.06 -53.61 -3.00
C GLU A 157 -22.01 -53.86 -4.50
N TYR A 158 -20.91 -53.48 -5.15
CA TYR A 158 -20.71 -53.75 -6.58
C TYR A 158 -20.61 -55.24 -6.86
N ALA A 159 -19.88 -56.02 -6.05
CA ALA A 159 -19.84 -57.47 -6.17
C ALA A 159 -21.23 -58.10 -6.00
N LYS A 160 -21.97 -57.69 -4.95
CA LYS A 160 -23.35 -58.15 -4.72
C LYS A 160 -24.30 -57.79 -5.86
N ALA A 161 -24.19 -56.56 -6.40
CA ALA A 161 -24.98 -56.14 -7.54
C ALA A 161 -24.59 -56.90 -8.81
N LEU A 162 -23.29 -57.19 -9.00
CA LEU A 162 -22.84 -58.04 -10.08
C LEU A 162 -23.49 -59.42 -9.95
N ASP A 163 -23.36 -60.08 -8.79
CA ASP A 163 -23.93 -61.42 -8.54
C ASP A 163 -25.47 -61.44 -8.73
N ALA A 164 -26.18 -60.42 -8.23
CA ALA A 164 -27.64 -60.33 -8.32
C ALA A 164 -28.18 -60.10 -9.74
N TYR A 165 -27.42 -59.41 -10.59
CA TYR A 165 -27.85 -59.05 -11.94
C TYR A 165 -27.08 -59.81 -13.05
N THR A 166 -26.20 -60.77 -12.70
CA THR A 166 -25.47 -61.61 -13.68
C THR A 166 -25.94 -63.06 -13.78
N GLU A 167 -26.86 -63.54 -12.93
CA GLU A 167 -27.38 -64.91 -13.04
C GLU A 167 -28.92 -64.98 -12.95
N GLU A 168 -29.58 -64.99 -14.11
CA GLU A 168 -30.68 -65.92 -14.45
C GLU A 168 -31.11 -65.72 -15.92
N ASN A 169 -31.10 -66.79 -16.72
CA ASN A 169 -31.72 -66.91 -18.06
C ASN A 169 -31.03 -66.29 -19.31
N GLY A 170 -29.70 -66.31 -19.40
CA GLY A 170 -29.01 -66.23 -20.70
C GLY A 170 -29.10 -64.88 -21.45
N TYR A 171 -29.60 -63.83 -20.82
CA TYR A 171 -29.51 -62.44 -21.30
C TYR A 171 -28.66 -61.60 -20.33
N THR A 172 -27.55 -61.06 -20.80
CA THR A 172 -26.73 -60.10 -20.03
C THR A 172 -27.43 -58.74 -19.97
N ILE A 173 -28.21 -58.49 -18.92
CA ILE A 173 -28.70 -57.14 -18.59
C ILE A 173 -27.77 -56.55 -17.53
N GLY A 174 -26.56 -56.20 -17.97
CA GLY A 174 -25.54 -55.64 -17.08
C GLY A 174 -25.63 -54.13 -17.03
N PHE A 175 -26.00 -53.58 -15.87
CA PHE A 175 -25.72 -52.18 -15.56
C PHE A 175 -24.22 -51.88 -15.74
N LYS A 176 -23.86 -50.65 -16.11
CA LYS A 176 -22.46 -50.23 -16.21
C LYS A 176 -22.12 -49.36 -15.02
N ALA A 177 -21.15 -49.80 -14.24
CA ALA A 177 -20.47 -48.97 -13.27
C ALA A 177 -18.97 -48.99 -13.53
N GLY A 178 -18.30 -47.88 -13.20
CA GLY A 178 -16.85 -47.82 -13.35
C GLY A 178 -16.19 -46.85 -12.38
N ILE A 179 -14.88 -46.74 -12.53
CA ILE A 179 -13.99 -46.10 -11.56
C ILE A 179 -12.96 -45.20 -12.23
N GLY A 180 -12.39 -44.31 -11.42
CA GLY A 180 -11.31 -43.42 -11.83
C GLY A 180 -11.75 -42.26 -12.71
N ALA A 181 -10.79 -41.43 -13.07
CA ALA A 181 -11.04 -40.23 -13.87
C ALA A 181 -11.50 -40.52 -15.32
N LYS A 182 -11.31 -41.75 -15.82
CA LYS A 182 -11.83 -42.18 -17.13
C LYS A 182 -13.36 -42.09 -17.17
N VAL A 183 -14.03 -42.61 -16.16
CA VAL A 183 -15.50 -42.62 -16.08
C VAL A 183 -16.05 -41.21 -15.93
N ILE A 184 -15.42 -40.40 -15.08
CA ILE A 184 -15.79 -38.99 -14.93
C ILE A 184 -15.68 -38.23 -16.25
N ARG A 185 -14.66 -38.54 -17.06
CA ARG A 185 -14.51 -37.95 -18.40
C ARG A 185 -15.67 -38.35 -19.32
N GLU A 186 -16.01 -39.63 -19.40
CA GLU A 186 -17.13 -40.13 -20.21
C GLU A 186 -18.47 -39.50 -19.78
N MET A 187 -18.68 -39.33 -18.47
CA MET A 187 -19.85 -38.62 -17.96
C MET A 187 -19.86 -37.15 -18.37
N LEU A 188 -18.71 -36.46 -18.31
CA LEU A 188 -18.60 -35.06 -18.74
C LEU A 188 -18.83 -34.89 -20.24
N GLU A 189 -18.39 -35.85 -21.08
CA GLU A 189 -18.60 -35.85 -22.52
C GLU A 189 -20.09 -35.99 -22.90
N LYS A 190 -20.88 -36.70 -22.09
CA LYS A 190 -22.34 -36.88 -22.30
C LYS A 190 -23.19 -35.67 -21.88
N VAL A 191 -22.65 -34.71 -21.12
CA VAL A 191 -23.44 -33.58 -20.61
C VAL A 191 -23.67 -32.53 -21.69
N ASP A 192 -24.92 -32.32 -22.10
CA ASP A 192 -25.32 -31.15 -22.89
C ASP A 192 -25.45 -29.92 -21.97
N LEU A 193 -24.51 -28.99 -22.10
CA LEU A 193 -24.48 -27.75 -21.33
C LEU A 193 -25.66 -26.80 -21.66
N ALA A 194 -26.18 -26.81 -22.89
CA ALA A 194 -27.25 -25.92 -23.31
C ALA A 194 -28.61 -26.37 -22.73
N GLU A 195 -28.84 -27.68 -22.70
CA GLU A 195 -30.02 -28.26 -22.05
C GLU A 195 -29.98 -28.04 -20.52
N LEU A 196 -28.83 -28.32 -19.90
CA LEU A 196 -28.63 -28.11 -18.46
C LEU A 196 -28.83 -26.63 -18.05
N GLU A 197 -28.44 -25.67 -18.89
CA GLU A 197 -28.68 -24.24 -18.62
C GLU A 197 -30.18 -23.93 -18.57
N LYS A 198 -30.97 -24.46 -19.52
CA LYS A 198 -32.42 -24.25 -19.56
C LYS A 198 -33.07 -24.82 -18.31
N GLU A 199 -32.74 -26.06 -17.95
CA GLU A 199 -33.26 -26.75 -16.79
C GLU A 199 -33.01 -25.97 -15.49
N LEU A 200 -31.75 -25.55 -15.26
CA LEU A 200 -31.36 -24.81 -14.05
C LEU A 200 -32.04 -23.45 -13.95
N LYS A 201 -32.30 -22.77 -15.07
CA LYS A 201 -33.06 -21.50 -15.08
C LYS A 201 -34.51 -21.70 -14.63
N THR A 202 -35.17 -22.77 -15.09
CA THR A 202 -36.53 -23.11 -14.64
C THR A 202 -36.54 -23.44 -13.16
N ARG A 203 -35.65 -24.32 -12.69
CA ARG A 203 -35.55 -24.69 -11.26
C ARG A 203 -35.26 -23.47 -10.37
N PHE A 204 -34.41 -22.55 -10.82
CA PHE A 204 -34.10 -21.32 -10.08
C PHE A 204 -35.33 -20.41 -9.86
N LYS A 205 -36.30 -20.42 -10.79
CA LYS A 205 -37.54 -19.63 -10.68
C LYS A 205 -38.54 -20.28 -9.74
N THR A 206 -38.63 -21.60 -9.71
CA THR A 206 -39.60 -22.36 -8.91
C THR A 206 -39.15 -22.57 -7.46
N GLU A 207 -37.84 -22.60 -7.20
CA GLU A 207 -37.28 -22.90 -5.88
C GLU A 207 -37.54 -21.79 -4.84
N LYS A 208 -38.22 -22.16 -3.74
CA LYS A 208 -38.53 -21.23 -2.62
C LYS A 208 -37.40 -21.16 -1.58
N SER A 209 -36.61 -22.23 -1.40
CA SER A 209 -35.53 -22.27 -0.40
C SER A 209 -34.36 -21.37 -0.79
N GLN A 210 -33.97 -20.44 0.09
CA GLN A 210 -32.82 -19.55 -0.15
C GLN A 210 -31.48 -20.30 -0.30
N ILE A 211 -31.31 -21.44 0.39
CA ILE A 211 -30.08 -22.24 0.36
C ILE A 211 -29.95 -22.96 -0.99
N ASN A 212 -30.99 -23.67 -1.41
CA ASN A 212 -31.02 -24.38 -2.69
C ASN A 212 -30.90 -23.40 -3.85
N ARG A 213 -31.58 -22.26 -3.76
CA ARG A 213 -31.53 -21.21 -4.78
C ARG A 213 -30.11 -20.68 -4.99
N LYS A 214 -29.33 -20.47 -3.92
CA LYS A 214 -27.91 -20.10 -4.01
C LYS A 214 -27.04 -21.19 -4.64
N ALA A 215 -27.31 -22.47 -4.34
CA ALA A 215 -26.58 -23.58 -4.93
C ALA A 215 -26.82 -23.69 -6.45
N ILE A 216 -28.09 -23.57 -6.87
CA ILE A 216 -28.49 -23.54 -8.28
C ILE A 216 -27.86 -22.33 -8.99
N GLU A 217 -27.88 -21.14 -8.37
CA GLU A 217 -27.26 -19.93 -8.92
C GLU A 217 -25.77 -20.14 -9.21
N LYS A 218 -25.04 -20.77 -8.28
CA LYS A 218 -23.62 -21.08 -8.45
C LYS A 218 -23.39 -22.06 -9.60
N ARG A 219 -24.21 -23.11 -9.69
CA ARG A 219 -24.13 -24.11 -10.78
C ARG A 219 -24.39 -23.46 -12.14
N LEU A 220 -25.46 -22.67 -12.24
CA LEU A 220 -25.82 -21.93 -13.45
C LEU A 220 -24.69 -20.99 -13.91
N LYS A 221 -24.03 -20.29 -12.97
CA LYS A 221 -22.88 -19.42 -13.28
C LYS A 221 -21.70 -20.17 -13.93
N ILE A 222 -21.45 -21.42 -13.53
CA ILE A 222 -20.36 -22.25 -14.08
C ILE A 222 -20.74 -22.75 -15.47
N VAL A 223 -21.95 -23.29 -15.66
CA VAL A 223 -22.44 -23.79 -16.96
C VAL A 223 -22.39 -22.67 -18.02
N GLN A 224 -22.90 -21.49 -17.68
CA GLN A 224 -22.84 -20.31 -18.54
C GLN A 224 -21.41 -19.86 -18.88
N ALA A 225 -20.44 -20.10 -17.99
CA ALA A 225 -19.05 -19.77 -18.25
C ALA A 225 -18.42 -20.69 -19.31
N PHE A 226 -18.72 -22.00 -19.28
CA PHE A 226 -18.25 -22.97 -20.27
C PHE A 226 -18.85 -22.70 -21.66
N LEU A 227 -20.17 -22.46 -21.74
CA LEU A 227 -20.84 -22.11 -22.99
C LEU A 227 -20.24 -20.88 -23.66
N ARG A 228 -19.94 -19.83 -22.89
CA ARG A 228 -19.35 -18.58 -23.41
C ARG A 228 -17.88 -18.70 -23.79
N SER A 229 -17.12 -19.54 -23.10
CA SER A 229 -15.67 -19.69 -23.35
C SER A 229 -15.36 -20.63 -24.52
N ASN A 230 -16.37 -21.39 -24.97
CA ASN A 230 -16.22 -22.48 -25.93
C ASN A 230 -15.20 -23.55 -25.45
N ASN A 231 -15.07 -23.70 -24.14
CA ASN A 231 -14.31 -24.77 -23.52
C ASN A 231 -15.21 -26.00 -23.40
N ARG A 232 -14.66 -27.19 -23.62
CA ARG A 232 -15.37 -28.42 -23.33
C ARG A 232 -15.09 -28.93 -21.91
N PRO A 233 -16.10 -29.41 -21.15
CA PRO A 233 -15.91 -29.84 -19.75
C PRO A 233 -14.87 -30.96 -19.58
N GLU A 234 -14.78 -31.88 -20.53
CA GLU A 234 -13.88 -33.04 -20.49
C GLU A 234 -12.40 -32.66 -20.50
N TRP A 235 -12.04 -31.45 -20.98
CA TRP A 235 -10.66 -30.95 -20.96
C TRP A 235 -10.12 -30.69 -19.54
N MET A 236 -10.97 -30.73 -18.51
CA MET A 236 -10.52 -30.74 -17.11
C MET A 236 -9.83 -32.05 -16.71
N ILE A 237 -9.98 -33.10 -17.51
CA ILE A 237 -9.30 -34.39 -17.35
C ILE A 237 -8.13 -34.44 -18.35
N LEU A 238 -6.92 -34.63 -17.83
CA LEU A 238 -5.68 -34.66 -18.61
C LEU A 238 -5.47 -36.02 -19.26
N LEU A 239 -5.20 -36.03 -20.56
CA LEU A 239 -4.70 -37.20 -21.31
C LEU A 239 -3.20 -37.10 -21.60
N ALA A 240 -2.69 -35.87 -21.74
CA ALA A 240 -1.29 -35.58 -21.90
C ALA A 240 -0.88 -34.48 -20.92
N LEU A 241 0.32 -34.62 -20.36
CA LEU A 241 0.88 -33.67 -19.42
C LEU A 241 2.08 -32.95 -20.07
N PRO A 242 2.06 -31.61 -20.21
CA PRO A 242 3.20 -30.88 -20.74
C PRO A 242 4.38 -30.91 -19.76
N VAL A 243 5.59 -31.01 -20.31
CA VAL A 243 6.86 -30.98 -19.57
C VAL A 243 7.56 -29.66 -19.81
N LEU A 244 7.86 -28.96 -18.72
CA LEU A 244 8.52 -27.66 -18.74
C LEU A 244 9.92 -27.76 -19.41
N PRO A 245 10.37 -26.72 -20.15
CA PRO A 245 11.72 -26.67 -20.72
C PRO A 245 12.84 -26.85 -19.67
N PRO A 246 13.95 -27.55 -19.98
CA PRO A 246 15.02 -27.86 -19.03
C PRO A 246 15.69 -26.66 -18.37
N GLU A 247 15.84 -25.53 -19.08
CA GLU A 247 16.44 -24.32 -18.47
C GLU A 247 15.59 -23.69 -17.38
N LEU A 248 14.27 -23.97 -17.35
CA LEU A 248 13.38 -23.53 -16.29
C LEU A 248 13.39 -24.48 -15.08
N ARG A 249 14.07 -25.64 -15.19
CA ARG A 249 14.28 -26.65 -14.15
C ARG A 249 15.72 -27.18 -14.19
N PRO A 250 16.73 -26.30 -14.06
CA PRO A 250 18.11 -26.65 -14.32
C PRO A 250 18.65 -27.68 -13.33
N MET A 251 19.69 -28.39 -13.77
CA MET A 251 20.63 -29.08 -12.89
C MET A 251 21.99 -28.42 -13.04
N VAL A 252 22.52 -27.91 -11.93
CA VAL A 252 23.78 -27.17 -11.90
C VAL A 252 24.78 -27.96 -11.06
N GLN A 253 25.98 -28.10 -11.58
CA GLN A 253 27.08 -28.71 -10.85
C GLN A 253 27.58 -27.73 -9.79
N ILE A 254 27.67 -28.20 -8.54
CA ILE A 254 28.26 -27.49 -7.41
C ILE A 254 29.67 -28.04 -7.19
N ASP A 255 30.52 -27.26 -6.53
CA ASP A 255 31.83 -27.67 -6.06
C ASP A 255 31.77 -29.03 -5.33
N GLY A 256 32.73 -29.90 -5.62
CA GLY A 256 32.76 -31.28 -5.12
C GLY A 256 31.99 -32.30 -5.98
N GLY A 257 31.65 -31.97 -7.23
CA GLY A 257 31.06 -32.92 -8.19
C GLY A 257 29.60 -33.28 -7.93
N ARG A 258 28.94 -32.59 -6.99
CA ARG A 258 27.52 -32.76 -6.69
C ARG A 258 26.67 -31.96 -7.66
N PHE A 259 25.44 -32.41 -7.91
CA PHE A 259 24.46 -31.68 -8.71
C PHE A 259 23.34 -31.14 -7.83
N ALA A 260 23.06 -29.85 -7.91
CA ALA A 260 21.81 -29.29 -7.43
C ALA A 260 20.76 -29.40 -8.53
N SER A 261 19.68 -30.11 -8.24
CA SER A 261 18.54 -30.26 -9.13
C SER A 261 17.35 -29.46 -8.62
N SER A 262 16.54 -28.95 -9.55
CA SER A 262 15.22 -28.42 -9.23
C SER A 262 14.29 -29.53 -8.71
N ASP A 263 13.57 -29.25 -7.63
CA ASP A 263 12.52 -30.11 -7.04
C ASP A 263 11.51 -30.62 -8.10
N LEU A 264 11.25 -29.85 -9.15
CA LEU A 264 10.33 -30.22 -10.24
C LEU A 264 10.81 -31.47 -11.00
N ASN A 265 12.13 -31.66 -11.16
CA ASN A 265 12.66 -32.84 -11.86
C ASN A 265 12.31 -34.13 -11.10
N ASP A 266 12.34 -34.09 -9.76
CA ASP A 266 11.97 -35.24 -8.93
C ASP A 266 10.47 -35.56 -9.01
N LEU A 267 9.63 -34.53 -9.06
CA LEU A 267 8.18 -34.67 -9.24
C LEU A 267 7.84 -35.23 -10.63
N TYR A 268 8.45 -34.71 -11.71
CA TYR A 268 8.28 -35.27 -13.05
C TYR A 268 8.75 -36.73 -13.14
N ARG A 269 9.89 -37.05 -12.53
CA ARG A 269 10.42 -38.42 -12.49
C ARG A 269 9.44 -39.38 -11.83
N ARG A 270 8.78 -38.97 -10.74
CA ARG A 270 7.74 -39.79 -10.08
C ARG A 270 6.56 -40.06 -11.03
N VAL A 271 6.06 -39.04 -11.71
CA VAL A 271 4.96 -39.20 -12.68
C VAL A 271 5.35 -40.16 -13.81
N ILE A 272 6.52 -39.97 -14.42
CA ILE A 272 7.00 -40.83 -15.52
C ILE A 272 7.16 -42.27 -15.05
N ASN A 273 7.76 -42.51 -13.88
CA ASN A 273 7.95 -43.85 -13.33
C ASN A 273 6.62 -44.57 -13.10
N ARG A 274 5.62 -43.87 -12.53
CA ARG A 274 4.27 -44.42 -12.30
C ARG A 274 3.56 -44.72 -13.61
N ASN A 275 3.69 -43.83 -14.59
CA ASN A 275 3.08 -44.01 -15.90
C ASN A 275 3.66 -45.21 -16.66
N ILE A 276 5.00 -45.37 -16.67
CA ILE A 276 5.68 -46.53 -17.28
C ILE A 276 5.29 -47.83 -16.56
N ARG A 277 5.22 -47.80 -15.22
CA ARG A 277 4.80 -48.95 -14.42
C ARG A 277 3.37 -49.37 -14.73
N LEU A 278 2.44 -48.41 -14.79
CA LEU A 278 1.05 -48.67 -15.18
C LEU A 278 0.95 -49.28 -16.59
N LYS A 279 1.71 -48.74 -17.54
CA LYS A 279 1.78 -49.28 -18.91
C LYS A 279 2.22 -50.74 -18.94
N ARG A 280 3.32 -51.07 -18.25
CA ARG A 280 3.83 -52.45 -18.15
C ARG A 280 2.82 -53.38 -17.50
N LEU A 281 2.14 -52.94 -16.44
CA LEU A 281 1.12 -53.74 -15.75
C LEU A 281 -0.08 -54.05 -16.65
N LYS A 282 -0.50 -53.10 -17.49
CA LYS A 282 -1.56 -53.32 -18.49
C LYS A 282 -1.12 -54.29 -19.58
N GLU A 283 0.09 -54.16 -20.11
CA GLU A 283 0.66 -55.05 -21.13
C GLU A 283 0.82 -56.49 -20.62
N MET A 284 1.11 -56.66 -19.32
CA MET A 284 1.24 -57.97 -18.67
C MET A 284 -0.10 -58.60 -18.26
N GLY A 285 -1.23 -57.90 -18.41
CA GLY A 285 -2.54 -58.39 -17.97
C GLY A 285 -2.66 -58.55 -16.44
N ALA A 286 -2.08 -57.63 -15.66
CA ALA A 286 -2.14 -57.68 -14.20
C ALA A 286 -3.60 -57.59 -13.65
N PRO A 287 -3.88 -58.13 -12.45
CA PRO A 287 -5.21 -58.06 -11.84
C PRO A 287 -5.73 -56.62 -11.68
N GLY A 288 -7.05 -56.45 -11.80
CA GLY A 288 -7.74 -55.15 -11.75
C GLY A 288 -7.33 -54.29 -10.54
N ILE A 289 -7.33 -54.85 -9.34
CA ILE A 289 -6.96 -54.17 -8.08
C ILE A 289 -5.56 -53.52 -8.16
N VAL A 290 -4.60 -54.18 -8.82
CA VAL A 290 -3.23 -53.66 -8.96
C VAL A 290 -3.20 -52.49 -9.95
N ILE A 291 -3.96 -52.59 -11.04
CA ILE A 291 -4.10 -51.52 -12.04
C ILE A 291 -4.78 -50.31 -11.41
N GLU A 292 -5.85 -50.52 -10.65
CA GLU A 292 -6.61 -49.48 -9.93
C GLU A 292 -5.73 -48.74 -8.91
N ASN A 293 -4.95 -49.49 -8.13
CA ASN A 293 -4.01 -48.89 -7.20
C ASN A 293 -2.92 -48.07 -7.92
N GLU A 294 -2.35 -48.57 -9.02
CA GLU A 294 -1.34 -47.82 -9.77
C GLU A 294 -1.94 -46.59 -10.48
N MET A 295 -3.21 -46.66 -10.92
CA MET A 295 -3.97 -45.49 -11.40
C MET A 295 -4.14 -44.44 -10.30
N ARG A 296 -4.50 -44.84 -9.08
CA ARG A 296 -4.56 -43.96 -7.90
C ARG A 296 -3.19 -43.31 -7.63
N MET A 297 -2.11 -44.10 -7.65
CA MET A 297 -0.75 -43.58 -7.43
C MET A 297 -0.32 -42.61 -8.53
N LEU A 298 -0.74 -42.82 -9.78
CA LEU A 298 -0.50 -41.89 -10.88
C LEU A 298 -1.25 -40.56 -10.66
N GLN A 299 -2.52 -40.61 -10.26
CA GLN A 299 -3.31 -39.43 -9.91
C GLN A 299 -2.64 -38.63 -8.78
N GLU A 300 -2.20 -39.29 -7.71
CA GLU A 300 -1.46 -38.64 -6.61
C GLU A 300 -0.11 -38.05 -7.07
N ALA A 301 0.61 -38.73 -7.97
CA ALA A 301 1.87 -38.22 -8.51
C ALA A 301 1.66 -36.94 -9.33
N VAL A 302 0.59 -36.87 -10.12
CA VAL A 302 0.25 -35.64 -10.88
C VAL A 302 -0.27 -34.55 -9.94
N ASP A 303 -1.09 -34.89 -8.94
CA ASP A 303 -1.55 -33.95 -7.92
C ASP A 303 -0.37 -33.30 -7.17
N THR A 304 0.64 -34.10 -6.80
CA THR A 304 1.84 -33.59 -6.11
C THR A 304 2.72 -32.74 -7.02
N LEU A 305 2.81 -33.04 -8.32
CA LEU A 305 3.50 -32.19 -9.29
C LEU A 305 2.84 -30.80 -9.41
N ILE A 306 1.50 -30.76 -9.44
CA ILE A 306 0.74 -29.51 -9.57
C ILE A 306 0.71 -28.75 -8.23
N ALA A 307 0.36 -29.40 -7.13
CA ALA A 307 0.07 -28.78 -5.84
C ALA A 307 0.44 -29.66 -4.62
N ASN A 308 1.75 -29.85 -4.38
CA ASN A 308 2.27 -30.70 -3.30
C ASN A 308 1.81 -30.29 -1.89
N GLN A 309 1.80 -28.99 -1.58
CA GLN A 309 1.48 -28.52 -0.22
C GLN A 309 0.01 -28.69 0.19
N LYS A 310 -0.89 -28.91 -0.78
CA LYS A 310 -2.33 -29.07 -0.53
C LYS A 310 -2.75 -30.54 -0.39
N THR A 311 -1.82 -31.48 -0.58
CA THR A 311 -2.08 -32.90 -0.32
C THR A 311 -2.06 -33.17 1.19
N ARG A 312 -2.71 -34.26 1.64
CA ARG A 312 -2.77 -34.62 3.07
C ARG A 312 -1.38 -34.78 3.68
N ARG A 313 -0.43 -35.33 2.91
CA ARG A 313 0.97 -35.49 3.29
C ARG A 313 1.85 -35.01 2.12
N PRO A 314 2.49 -33.83 2.25
CA PRO A 314 3.39 -33.34 1.23
C PRO A 314 4.56 -34.30 1.02
N VAL A 315 4.89 -34.52 -0.24
CA VAL A 315 6.08 -35.30 -0.62
C VAL A 315 7.33 -34.51 -0.22
N THR A 316 8.21 -35.16 0.54
CA THR A 316 9.48 -34.58 0.98
C THR A 316 10.68 -35.12 0.20
N GLY A 317 11.72 -34.31 0.11
CA GLY A 317 13.04 -34.69 -0.43
C GLY A 317 13.96 -35.24 0.66
N PRO A 318 15.25 -35.49 0.34
CA PRO A 318 16.22 -36.11 1.25
C PRO A 318 16.44 -35.37 2.58
N GLY A 319 16.21 -34.05 2.63
CA GLY A 319 16.31 -33.24 3.85
C GLY A 319 14.98 -33.07 4.62
N ASN A 320 14.01 -33.98 4.41
CA ASN A 320 12.65 -33.93 4.96
C ASN A 320 11.86 -32.63 4.68
N ARG A 321 12.35 -31.80 3.76
CA ARG A 321 11.68 -30.60 3.28
C ARG A 321 10.65 -30.97 2.20
N PRO A 322 9.44 -30.39 2.19
CA PRO A 322 8.49 -30.59 1.11
C PRO A 322 9.04 -30.07 -0.23
N LEU A 323 8.91 -30.87 -1.28
CA LEU A 323 9.31 -30.48 -2.64
C LEU A 323 8.41 -29.34 -3.16
N LYS A 324 9.01 -28.34 -3.82
CA LYS A 324 8.27 -27.24 -4.45
C LYS A 324 7.58 -27.71 -5.73
N SER A 325 6.25 -27.55 -5.77
CA SER A 325 5.41 -27.87 -6.93
C SER A 325 5.33 -26.71 -7.95
N LEU A 326 4.60 -26.94 -9.06
CA LEU A 326 4.33 -25.89 -10.06
C LEU A 326 3.53 -24.74 -9.46
N GLU A 327 2.52 -25.02 -8.63
CA GLU A 327 1.74 -23.99 -7.94
C GLU A 327 2.62 -23.16 -6.98
N ASP A 328 3.51 -23.82 -6.23
CA ASP A 328 4.43 -23.15 -5.29
C ASP A 328 5.45 -22.25 -6.00
N SER A 329 5.77 -22.56 -7.26
CA SER A 329 6.64 -21.72 -8.09
C SER A 329 5.96 -20.42 -8.54
N LEU A 330 4.61 -20.41 -8.58
CA LEU A 330 3.82 -19.25 -9.00
C LEU A 330 3.40 -18.37 -7.81
N LYS A 331 2.97 -18.98 -6.69
CA LYS A 331 2.37 -18.27 -5.54
C LYS A 331 3.40 -17.86 -4.48
N GLY A 332 2.98 -16.98 -3.58
CA GLY A 332 3.74 -16.61 -2.38
C GLY A 332 4.78 -15.52 -2.62
N LYS A 333 5.48 -15.10 -1.55
CA LYS A 333 6.48 -14.01 -1.62
C LYS A 333 7.68 -14.37 -2.50
N GLN A 334 8.10 -15.64 -2.48
CA GLN A 334 9.15 -16.18 -3.37
C GLN A 334 8.61 -16.66 -4.73
N GLY A 335 7.31 -16.52 -4.98
CA GLY A 335 6.70 -16.93 -6.24
C GLY A 335 7.02 -15.97 -7.38
N ARG A 336 6.88 -16.44 -8.63
CA ARG A 336 7.24 -15.67 -9.83
C ARG A 336 6.54 -14.32 -9.93
N PHE A 337 5.25 -14.22 -9.60
CA PHE A 337 4.49 -12.97 -9.71
C PHE A 337 5.04 -11.85 -8.81
N ARG A 338 5.47 -12.18 -7.58
CA ARG A 338 5.92 -11.18 -6.62
C ARG A 338 7.44 -10.96 -6.67
N GLN A 339 8.23 -12.04 -6.64
CA GLN A 339 9.69 -11.91 -6.50
C GLN A 339 10.40 -11.52 -7.79
N ASN A 340 9.95 -12.00 -8.95
CA ASN A 340 10.72 -11.93 -10.19
C ASN A 340 10.07 -11.00 -11.24
N LEU A 341 8.75 -10.88 -11.23
CA LEU A 341 8.03 -10.02 -12.16
C LEU A 341 7.91 -8.58 -11.65
N LEU A 342 7.61 -8.40 -10.36
CA LEU A 342 7.53 -7.08 -9.72
C LEU A 342 8.85 -6.69 -9.05
N GLY A 343 9.43 -7.59 -8.25
CA GLY A 343 10.80 -7.44 -7.76
C GLY A 343 11.82 -7.80 -8.85
N LYS A 344 12.80 -6.93 -9.09
CA LYS A 344 13.93 -7.23 -9.98
C LYS A 344 15.20 -6.66 -9.38
N ARG A 345 16.28 -7.43 -9.44
CA ARG A 345 17.61 -6.87 -9.27
C ARG A 345 17.94 -6.10 -10.54
N VAL A 346 18.49 -4.90 -10.37
CA VAL A 346 18.82 -4.00 -11.47
C VAL A 346 20.32 -3.75 -11.48
N ASP A 347 20.89 -3.77 -12.68
CA ASP A 347 22.25 -3.34 -12.92
C ASP A 347 22.33 -1.81 -12.84
N TYR A 348 23.54 -1.24 -12.94
CA TYR A 348 23.77 0.22 -12.82
C TYR A 348 23.24 0.80 -11.51
N SER A 349 23.46 0.05 -10.43
CA SER A 349 23.10 0.44 -9.08
C SER A 349 24.24 0.20 -8.10
N GLY A 350 24.30 1.03 -7.05
CA GLY A 350 25.29 0.96 -5.98
C GLY A 350 24.63 1.28 -4.64
N ARG A 351 25.25 0.90 -3.53
CA ARG A 351 24.78 1.25 -2.18
C ARG A 351 25.97 1.63 -1.32
N SER A 352 25.82 2.68 -0.53
CA SER A 352 26.77 3.01 0.54
C SER A 352 26.06 3.72 1.70
N VAL A 353 26.80 3.90 2.78
CA VAL A 353 26.40 4.69 3.96
C VAL A 353 26.30 6.16 3.55
N ILE A 354 25.31 6.86 4.11
CA ILE A 354 25.14 8.30 3.92
C ILE A 354 25.81 9.11 5.03
N ILE A 355 26.33 10.27 4.67
CA ILE A 355 26.86 11.29 5.57
C ILE A 355 26.30 12.66 5.20
N SER A 356 26.35 13.60 6.15
CA SER A 356 25.91 14.97 5.91
C SER A 356 26.85 15.69 4.93
N GLY A 357 26.27 16.31 3.90
CA GLY A 357 26.97 17.20 2.97
C GLY A 357 26.41 18.63 3.04
N PRO A 358 26.75 19.41 4.09
CA PRO A 358 26.13 20.73 4.33
C PRO A 358 26.54 21.78 3.30
N THR A 359 27.65 21.58 2.56
CA THR A 359 28.13 22.50 1.51
C THR A 359 27.51 22.22 0.14
N LEU A 360 26.74 21.14 0.00
CA LEU A 360 26.05 20.81 -1.23
C LEU A 360 24.84 21.72 -1.41
N ARG A 361 24.45 21.97 -2.65
CA ARG A 361 23.15 22.60 -2.95
C ARG A 361 22.03 21.58 -2.84
N MET A 362 20.80 22.05 -2.65
CA MET A 362 19.60 21.20 -2.52
C MET A 362 19.39 20.18 -3.67
N ASN A 363 19.90 20.49 -4.86
CA ASN A 363 19.80 19.66 -6.05
C ASN A 363 20.98 18.68 -6.25
N GLN A 364 22.01 18.74 -5.41
CA GLN A 364 23.24 17.97 -5.55
C GLN A 364 23.33 16.82 -4.54
N CYS A 365 24.08 15.78 -4.89
CA CYS A 365 24.51 14.75 -3.97
C CYS A 365 25.98 14.37 -4.20
N GLY A 366 26.74 14.07 -3.15
CA GLY A 366 28.11 13.61 -3.29
C GLY A 366 28.16 12.10 -3.56
N ILE A 367 28.75 11.68 -4.68
CA ILE A 367 29.00 10.27 -5.01
C ILE A 367 30.50 9.97 -4.88
N PRO A 368 30.87 8.91 -4.13
CA PRO A 368 32.24 8.42 -4.08
C PRO A 368 32.85 8.14 -5.44
N ARG A 369 34.08 8.60 -5.67
CA ARG A 369 34.84 8.37 -6.90
C ARG A 369 34.85 6.90 -7.35
N LYS A 370 35.08 5.95 -6.42
CA LYS A 370 35.08 4.50 -6.68
C LYS A 370 33.72 3.95 -7.10
N MET A 371 32.64 4.54 -6.60
CA MET A 371 31.29 4.15 -6.99
C MET A 371 30.94 4.73 -8.36
N ALA A 372 31.25 6.01 -8.58
CA ALA A 372 30.98 6.69 -9.85
C ALA A 372 31.65 5.98 -11.04
N ILE A 373 32.91 5.56 -10.90
CA ILE A 373 33.64 4.91 -12.01
C ILE A 373 33.00 3.58 -12.45
N GLU A 374 32.48 2.79 -11.51
CA GLU A 374 31.80 1.51 -11.83
C GLU A 374 30.39 1.74 -12.38
N LEU A 375 29.64 2.70 -11.81
CA LEU A 375 28.30 3.04 -12.29
C LEU A 375 28.31 3.60 -13.72
N PHE A 376 29.28 4.46 -14.03
CA PHE A 376 29.39 5.16 -15.32
C PHE A 376 30.37 4.51 -16.30
N LYS A 377 30.91 3.33 -15.95
CA LYS A 377 31.96 2.62 -16.70
C LYS A 377 31.75 2.60 -18.22
N PRO A 378 30.60 2.17 -18.78
CA PRO A 378 30.45 2.13 -20.24
C PRO A 378 30.45 3.52 -20.90
N PHE A 379 29.93 4.54 -20.21
CA PHE A 379 29.91 5.92 -20.71
C PHE A 379 31.33 6.51 -20.73
N VAL A 380 32.11 6.26 -19.67
CA VAL A 380 33.51 6.66 -19.59
C VAL A 380 34.34 5.96 -20.68
N MET A 381 34.15 4.65 -20.87
CA MET A 381 34.82 3.91 -21.94
C MET A 381 34.52 4.47 -23.32
N TYR A 382 33.24 4.78 -23.59
CA TYR A 382 32.83 5.39 -24.85
C TYR A 382 33.49 6.77 -25.06
N GLN A 383 33.47 7.61 -24.04
CA GLN A 383 34.03 8.96 -24.11
C GLN A 383 35.56 8.96 -24.26
N LEU A 384 36.27 8.01 -23.64
CA LEU A 384 37.72 7.83 -23.82
C LEU A 384 38.09 7.47 -25.27
N ILE A 385 37.27 6.64 -25.93
CA ILE A 385 37.47 6.28 -27.34
C ILE A 385 37.16 7.48 -28.24
N GLN A 386 36.06 8.20 -27.99
CA GLN A 386 35.68 9.39 -28.75
C GLN A 386 36.74 10.50 -28.68
N GLN A 387 37.35 10.70 -27.51
CA GLN A 387 38.44 11.66 -27.32
C GLN A 387 39.81 11.15 -27.81
N LYS A 388 39.87 9.97 -28.46
CA LYS A 388 41.11 9.31 -28.91
C LYS A 388 42.13 9.05 -27.79
N LYS A 389 41.70 9.08 -26.53
CA LYS A 389 42.53 8.72 -25.36
C LYS A 389 42.66 7.21 -25.18
N ALA A 390 41.79 6.42 -25.82
CA ALA A 390 41.88 4.97 -25.92
C ALA A 390 41.57 4.51 -27.35
N LEU A 391 42.28 3.48 -27.83
CA LEU A 391 42.10 2.96 -29.19
C LEU A 391 40.90 2.03 -29.32
N ASN A 392 40.64 1.21 -28.30
CA ASN A 392 39.59 0.20 -28.30
C ASN A 392 39.01 -0.03 -26.89
N ILE A 393 37.90 -0.77 -26.82
CA ILE A 393 37.17 -1.07 -25.58
C ILE A 393 38.08 -1.76 -24.54
N LYS A 394 38.99 -2.65 -24.98
CA LYS A 394 39.91 -3.34 -24.06
C LYS A 394 40.94 -2.38 -23.45
N ASN A 395 41.53 -1.50 -24.26
CA ASN A 395 42.47 -0.48 -23.80
C ASN A 395 41.78 0.51 -22.84
N ALA A 396 40.58 0.96 -23.18
CA ALA A 396 39.78 1.82 -22.30
C ALA A 396 39.47 1.15 -20.95
N LYS A 397 39.12 -0.15 -20.98
CA LYS A 397 38.90 -0.95 -19.76
C LYS A 397 40.17 -1.04 -18.91
N ASN A 398 41.32 -1.34 -19.53
CA ASN A 398 42.59 -1.42 -18.83
C ASN A 398 42.97 -0.07 -18.18
N LYS A 399 42.78 1.06 -18.89
CA LYS A 399 43.02 2.40 -18.33
C LYS A 399 42.14 2.72 -17.12
N ILE A 400 40.88 2.26 -17.13
CA ILE A 400 39.95 2.42 -16.01
C ILE A 400 40.40 1.54 -14.83
N GLU A 401 40.73 0.28 -15.07
CA GLU A 401 41.17 -0.66 -14.03
C GLU A 401 42.52 -0.27 -13.41
N SER A 402 43.41 0.34 -14.19
CA SER A 402 44.69 0.87 -13.71
C SER A 402 44.59 2.26 -13.06
N GLY A 403 43.42 2.90 -13.07
CA GLY A 403 43.23 4.25 -12.51
C GLY A 403 44.01 5.36 -13.22
N HIS A 404 44.20 5.25 -14.54
CA HIS A 404 45.02 6.19 -15.31
C HIS A 404 44.50 7.65 -15.18
N PRO A 405 45.36 8.68 -15.03
CA PRO A 405 44.95 10.07 -14.81
C PRO A 405 43.95 10.63 -15.84
N ASP A 406 44.08 10.22 -17.12
CA ASP A 406 43.15 10.56 -18.21
C ASP A 406 41.67 10.28 -17.92
N VAL A 407 41.38 9.33 -17.02
CA VAL A 407 40.02 8.84 -16.74
C VAL A 407 39.24 9.85 -15.90
N TRP A 408 39.88 10.58 -14.98
CA TRP A 408 39.18 11.42 -14.01
C TRP A 408 38.48 12.63 -14.65
N PRO A 409 39.12 13.41 -15.54
CA PRO A 409 38.44 14.51 -16.24
C PRO A 409 37.28 14.02 -17.11
N VAL A 410 37.40 12.81 -17.66
CA VAL A 410 36.35 12.20 -18.48
C VAL A 410 35.18 11.76 -17.62
N LEU A 411 35.45 11.17 -16.45
CA LEU A 411 34.42 10.78 -15.49
C LEU A 411 33.61 12.02 -15.05
N GLU A 412 34.28 13.10 -14.66
CA GLU A 412 33.62 14.34 -14.24
C GLU A 412 32.76 14.95 -15.35
N ALA A 413 33.26 14.96 -16.59
CA ALA A 413 32.50 15.43 -17.75
C ALA A 413 31.27 14.56 -18.06
N VAL A 414 31.35 13.25 -17.84
CA VAL A 414 30.24 12.30 -18.05
C VAL A 414 29.18 12.41 -16.94
N THR A 415 29.61 12.62 -15.70
CA THR A 415 28.69 12.76 -14.55
C THR A 415 27.97 14.10 -14.54
N LYS A 416 28.62 15.16 -15.05
CA LYS A 416 28.01 16.49 -15.18
C LYS A 416 26.76 16.40 -16.06
N ASN A 417 25.65 16.99 -15.60
CA ASN A 417 24.34 16.90 -16.25
C ASN A 417 23.72 15.49 -16.35
N HIS A 418 24.28 14.46 -15.71
CA HIS A 418 23.69 13.13 -15.70
C HIS A 418 23.03 12.85 -14.34
N PRO A 419 21.70 13.03 -14.19
CA PRO A 419 21.05 12.86 -12.90
C PRO A 419 21.16 11.41 -12.42
N VAL A 420 21.19 11.23 -11.10
CA VAL A 420 21.19 9.94 -10.42
C VAL A 420 19.97 9.86 -9.50
N LEU A 421 19.43 8.67 -9.27
CA LEU A 421 18.33 8.46 -8.33
C LEU A 421 18.88 7.94 -7.01
N LEU A 422 18.55 8.60 -5.91
CA LEU A 422 18.77 8.09 -4.57
C LEU A 422 17.48 7.47 -4.04
N ASN A 423 17.60 6.31 -3.39
CA ASN A 423 16.50 5.59 -2.77
C ASN A 423 16.92 5.07 -1.40
N ARG A 424 16.05 5.26 -0.40
CA ARG A 424 16.18 4.66 0.93
C ARG A 424 15.14 3.56 1.14
N ALA A 425 15.57 2.43 1.69
CA ALA A 425 14.68 1.38 2.16
C ALA A 425 14.37 1.59 3.65
N PRO A 426 13.11 1.48 4.09
CA PRO A 426 11.90 1.21 3.31
C PRO A 426 11.37 2.43 2.54
N THR A 427 10.90 2.20 1.30
CA THR A 427 10.28 3.24 0.46
C THR A 427 8.78 3.35 0.78
N LEU A 428 8.38 4.32 1.61
CA LEU A 428 6.98 4.45 2.08
C LEU A 428 6.11 5.30 1.14
N HIS A 429 6.69 6.30 0.51
CA HIS A 429 5.99 7.24 -0.37
C HIS A 429 6.87 7.68 -1.55
N LYS A 430 6.30 8.39 -2.53
CA LYS A 430 7.02 8.90 -3.71
C LYS A 430 8.31 9.67 -3.38
N LEU A 431 8.32 10.51 -2.34
CA LEU A 431 9.48 11.36 -2.02
C LEU A 431 10.70 10.58 -1.49
N SER A 432 10.56 9.27 -1.23
CA SER A 432 11.65 8.39 -0.81
C SER A 432 12.54 7.97 -1.99
N ILE A 433 12.20 8.40 -3.22
CA ILE A 433 13.06 8.32 -4.40
C ILE A 433 13.12 9.71 -5.03
N GLN A 434 14.30 10.30 -5.05
CA GLN A 434 14.53 11.61 -5.67
C GLN A 434 15.74 11.54 -6.57
N SER A 435 15.78 12.46 -7.54
CA SER A 435 16.93 12.63 -8.42
C SER A 435 17.77 13.83 -8.02
N PHE A 436 19.09 13.67 -8.15
CA PHE A 436 20.10 14.65 -7.81
C PHE A 436 21.14 14.74 -8.92
N GLU A 437 21.85 15.86 -8.98
CA GLU A 437 23.06 15.97 -9.78
C GLU A 437 24.26 15.43 -8.97
N PRO A 438 25.00 14.45 -9.50
CA PRO A 438 26.11 13.86 -8.77
C PRO A 438 27.35 14.78 -8.80
N VAL A 439 27.88 15.08 -7.63
CA VAL A 439 29.18 15.71 -7.42
C VAL A 439 30.16 14.63 -6.98
N ILE A 440 31.32 14.54 -7.62
CA ILE A 440 32.32 13.52 -7.27
C ILE A 440 32.99 13.94 -5.97
N VAL A 441 32.97 13.06 -4.97
CA VAL A 441 33.62 13.27 -3.68
C VAL A 441 34.63 12.17 -3.38
N GLU A 442 35.62 12.50 -2.56
CA GLU A 442 36.57 11.53 -2.04
C GLU A 442 35.96 10.68 -0.92
N GLY A 443 36.52 9.47 -0.72
CA GLY A 443 36.05 8.51 0.28
C GLY A 443 35.10 7.46 -0.30
N ASN A 444 34.31 6.83 0.58
CA ASN A 444 33.41 5.72 0.23
C ASN A 444 31.94 5.98 0.58
N ALA A 445 31.61 7.09 1.24
CA ALA A 445 30.25 7.42 1.71
C ALA A 445 29.56 8.42 0.78
N ILE A 446 28.24 8.31 0.66
CA ILE A 446 27.42 9.22 -0.12
C ILE A 446 27.14 10.47 0.72
N GLN A 447 27.39 11.67 0.20
CA GLN A 447 27.01 12.91 0.87
C GLN A 447 25.59 13.30 0.45
N LEU A 448 24.71 13.51 1.42
CA LEU A 448 23.34 13.95 1.20
C LEU A 448 23.12 15.33 1.80
N HIS A 449 22.35 16.14 1.08
CA HIS A 449 21.90 17.44 1.57
C HIS A 449 21.04 17.29 2.85
N PRO A 450 21.34 18.01 3.94
CA PRO A 450 20.61 17.89 5.20
C PRO A 450 19.08 18.06 5.09
N LEU A 451 18.58 19.05 4.33
CA LEU A 451 17.13 19.24 4.11
C LEU A 451 16.43 18.10 3.33
N ALA A 452 17.18 17.23 2.65
CA ALA A 452 16.61 16.09 1.95
C ALA A 452 16.34 14.89 2.89
N THR A 453 16.89 14.88 4.10
CA THR A 453 16.79 13.77 5.05
C THR A 453 15.34 13.47 5.48
N ALA A 454 14.54 14.50 5.77
CA ALA A 454 13.17 14.36 6.22
C ALA A 454 12.28 13.59 5.21
N PRO A 455 12.25 13.94 3.91
CA PRO A 455 11.58 13.12 2.90
C PRO A 455 12.08 11.67 2.80
N PHE A 456 13.38 11.41 3.00
CA PHE A 456 13.86 10.02 3.02
C PHE A 456 13.57 9.30 4.34
N ASN A 457 13.09 10.03 5.37
CA ASN A 457 13.02 9.60 6.76
C ASN A 457 14.37 9.05 7.26
N ALA A 458 15.47 9.65 6.79
CA ALA A 458 16.84 9.18 7.00
C ALA A 458 17.57 9.98 8.07
N ASP A 459 18.52 9.33 8.72
CA ASP A 459 19.48 9.92 9.65
C ASP A 459 20.92 9.53 9.26
N PHE A 460 21.90 10.05 10.00
CA PHE A 460 23.33 9.88 9.71
C PHE A 460 24.03 8.97 10.74
N ASP A 461 23.34 7.93 11.20
CA ASP A 461 23.84 7.00 12.25
C ASP A 461 24.39 5.67 11.70
N GLY A 462 24.40 5.51 10.37
CA GLY A 462 24.77 4.25 9.69
C GLY A 462 23.82 3.85 8.56
N ASP A 463 22.75 4.61 8.39
CA ASP A 463 21.80 4.51 7.29
C ASP A 463 22.48 4.42 5.90
N GLN A 464 21.88 3.63 5.01
CA GLN A 464 22.40 3.37 3.67
C GLN A 464 21.40 3.75 2.59
N MET A 465 21.90 4.35 1.51
CA MET A 465 21.09 4.66 0.33
C MET A 465 21.60 3.93 -0.91
N ALA A 466 20.65 3.54 -1.76
CA ALA A 466 20.93 2.99 -3.07
C ALA A 466 20.93 4.10 -4.12
N VAL A 467 21.94 4.08 -4.99
CA VAL A 467 22.08 4.94 -6.17
C VAL A 467 21.66 4.14 -7.40
N HIS A 468 20.86 4.74 -8.29
CA HIS A 468 20.53 4.18 -9.60
C HIS A 468 20.81 5.18 -10.72
N VAL A 469 21.35 4.70 -11.84
CA VAL A 469 21.71 5.56 -12.99
C VAL A 469 20.69 5.41 -14.13
N PRO A 470 19.94 6.47 -14.50
CA PRO A 470 19.03 6.44 -15.64
C PRO A 470 19.80 6.41 -16.97
N ILE A 471 19.64 5.34 -17.75
CA ILE A 471 20.45 5.11 -18.96
C ILE A 471 19.88 5.83 -20.19
N SER A 472 18.56 5.78 -20.40
CA SER A 472 17.95 6.35 -21.61
C SER A 472 17.78 7.87 -21.48
N ARG A 473 17.91 8.60 -22.59
CA ARG A 473 17.69 10.06 -22.61
C ARG A 473 16.30 10.46 -22.12
N LYS A 474 15.25 9.66 -22.44
CA LYS A 474 13.90 9.87 -21.92
C LYS A 474 13.86 9.75 -20.39
N ALA A 475 14.51 8.73 -19.82
CA ALA A 475 14.57 8.53 -18.37
C ALA A 475 15.39 9.61 -17.65
N GLN A 476 16.48 10.10 -18.26
CA GLN A 476 17.26 11.22 -17.71
C GLN A 476 16.43 12.51 -17.66
N LEU A 477 15.66 12.80 -18.72
CA LEU A 477 14.76 13.95 -18.75
C LEU A 477 13.61 13.79 -17.74
N GLU A 478 13.03 12.60 -17.63
CA GLU A 478 11.97 12.32 -16.65
C GLU A 478 12.48 12.51 -15.21
N ALA A 479 13.69 12.02 -14.91
CA ALA A 479 14.33 12.24 -13.62
C ALA A 479 14.51 13.74 -13.34
N ARG A 480 15.07 14.49 -14.29
CA ARG A 480 15.34 15.93 -14.15
C ARG A 480 14.08 16.79 -14.05
N LEU A 481 13.01 16.46 -14.77
CA LEU A 481 11.80 17.28 -14.80
C LEU A 481 10.79 16.93 -13.71
N LEU A 482 10.71 15.67 -13.28
CA LEU A 482 9.65 15.20 -12.37
C LEU A 482 10.16 14.74 -11.01
N MET A 483 11.39 14.22 -10.95
CA MET A 483 11.93 13.59 -9.74
C MET A 483 13.01 14.43 -9.06
N PHE A 484 13.40 15.55 -9.65
CA PHE A 484 14.48 16.38 -9.13
C PHE A 484 14.15 16.90 -7.73
N SER A 485 15.16 16.94 -6.86
CA SER A 485 15.00 17.33 -5.46
C SER A 485 14.30 18.69 -5.30
N THR A 486 14.58 19.64 -6.19
CA THR A 486 14.00 21.00 -6.16
C THR A 486 12.56 21.06 -6.65
N GLU A 487 12.08 20.06 -7.40
CA GLU A 487 10.68 19.97 -7.82
C GLU A 487 9.78 19.37 -6.75
N ASN A 488 10.38 18.72 -5.74
CA ASN A 488 9.69 17.94 -4.73
C ASN A 488 9.82 18.60 -3.34
N LEU A 489 9.26 19.81 -3.22
CA LEU A 489 9.30 20.63 -1.99
C LEU A 489 8.11 20.40 -1.05
N ILE A 490 7.01 19.83 -1.54
CA ILE A 490 5.73 19.72 -0.83
C ILE A 490 5.34 18.26 -0.61
N HIS A 491 4.71 17.97 0.53
CA HIS A 491 4.16 16.66 0.82
C HIS A 491 2.87 16.40 0.01
N PRO A 492 2.79 15.30 -0.75
CA PRO A 492 1.58 14.95 -1.51
C PRO A 492 0.37 14.61 -0.63
N GLN A 493 0.58 14.36 0.66
CA GLN A 493 -0.46 13.96 1.61
C GLN A 493 -1.37 15.12 2.02
N ASN A 494 -0.79 16.31 2.26
CA ASN A 494 -1.48 17.45 2.88
C ASN A 494 -1.18 18.80 2.20
N GLY A 495 -0.28 18.84 1.21
CA GLY A 495 0.06 20.08 0.51
C GLY A 495 0.93 21.06 1.31
N LYS A 496 1.53 20.64 2.43
CA LYS A 496 2.47 21.46 3.23
C LYS A 496 3.93 21.21 2.84
N ALA A 497 4.82 22.16 3.17
CA ALA A 497 6.25 22.03 2.96
C ALA A 497 6.82 20.71 3.54
N ALA A 498 7.55 19.96 2.70
CA ALA A 498 8.19 18.70 3.06
C ALA A 498 9.64 18.84 3.55
N LYS A 499 10.30 19.91 3.11
CA LYS A 499 11.73 20.14 3.37
C LYS A 499 11.93 21.32 4.31
N THR A 500 11.23 21.29 5.45
CA THR A 500 11.39 22.32 6.48
C THR A 500 12.72 22.16 7.22
N PRO A 501 13.40 23.25 7.58
CA PRO A 501 14.52 23.21 8.51
C PRO A 501 14.20 22.40 9.77
N SER A 502 15.19 21.67 10.27
CA SER A 502 15.05 20.82 11.45
C SER A 502 16.27 20.91 12.36
N GLN A 503 16.07 20.61 13.65
CA GLN A 503 17.15 20.54 14.64
C GLN A 503 17.98 21.83 14.66
N ASP A 504 19.29 21.74 14.46
CA ASP A 504 20.27 22.81 14.57
C ASP A 504 19.94 24.01 13.67
N MET A 505 19.37 23.77 12.48
CA MET A 505 18.98 24.85 11.57
C MET A 505 17.90 25.74 12.20
N VAL A 506 16.91 25.11 12.84
CA VAL A 506 15.83 25.82 13.55
C VAL A 506 16.41 26.51 14.77
N LEU A 507 17.27 25.83 15.52
CA LEU A 507 17.87 26.36 16.73
C LEU A 507 18.71 27.62 16.44
N GLY A 508 19.50 27.62 15.36
CA GLY A 508 20.28 28.77 14.95
C GLY A 508 19.42 29.94 14.46
N CYS A 509 18.35 29.68 13.71
CA CYS A 509 17.39 30.72 13.30
C CYS A 509 16.63 31.29 14.52
N HIS A 510 16.28 30.43 15.47
CA HIS A 510 15.64 30.84 16.71
C HIS A 510 16.57 31.73 17.52
N TYR A 511 17.79 31.27 17.79
CA TYR A 511 18.82 32.03 18.51
C TYR A 511 19.09 33.39 17.85
N LEU A 512 19.24 33.42 16.53
CA LEU A 512 19.44 34.64 15.76
C LEU A 512 18.31 35.67 15.96
N THR A 513 17.09 35.24 16.26
CA THR A 513 15.89 36.12 16.29
C THR A 513 15.37 36.39 17.70
N ILE A 514 16.08 35.95 18.74
CA ILE A 514 15.80 36.31 20.13
C ILE A 514 15.97 37.82 20.32
N GLU A 515 15.08 38.41 21.13
CA GLU A 515 15.18 39.80 21.57
C GLU A 515 15.41 39.82 23.08
N GLN A 516 16.25 40.74 23.56
CA GLN A 516 16.48 40.95 24.99
C GLN A 516 16.51 42.44 25.32
N ASN A 517 16.10 42.78 26.53
CA ASN A 517 16.13 44.14 27.06
C ASN A 517 17.45 44.39 27.81
N GLY A 518 17.92 45.64 27.81
CA GLY A 518 19.09 46.08 28.58
C GLY A 518 20.44 45.71 27.94
N LEU A 519 20.47 45.40 26.64
CA LEU A 519 21.70 45.02 25.94
C LEU A 519 22.47 46.22 25.38
N LYS A 520 23.76 46.01 25.13
CA LYS A 520 24.64 47.03 24.55
C LYS A 520 24.11 47.51 23.19
N GLY A 521 23.98 48.83 23.04
CA GLY A 521 23.50 49.48 21.82
C GLY A 521 21.99 49.41 21.61
N GLU A 522 21.21 49.23 22.67
CA GLU A 522 19.74 49.33 22.62
C GLU A 522 19.28 50.77 22.31
N GLY A 523 18.38 50.91 21.33
CA GLY A 523 17.83 52.20 20.89
C GLY A 523 18.74 53.04 19.99
N GLU A 524 19.88 52.48 19.58
CA GLU A 524 20.76 53.04 18.55
C GLU A 524 20.02 53.13 17.20
N PHE A 525 20.35 54.17 16.43
CA PHE A 525 19.78 54.46 15.12
C PHE A 525 20.77 54.09 14.02
N PHE A 526 20.30 53.38 12.99
CA PHE A 526 21.09 52.97 11.84
C PHE A 526 20.42 53.41 10.53
N SER A 527 21.24 53.89 9.60
CA SER A 527 20.79 54.40 8.31
C SER A 527 20.55 53.31 7.27
N THR A 528 21.29 52.20 7.35
CA THR A 528 21.26 51.11 6.37
C THR A 528 21.44 49.75 7.04
N GLU A 529 20.98 48.68 6.37
CA GLU A 529 21.15 47.31 6.86
C GLU A 529 22.64 46.92 6.93
N GLU A 530 23.49 47.37 6.00
CA GLU A 530 24.93 47.09 6.04
C GLU A 530 25.63 47.75 7.23
N GLU A 531 25.17 48.93 7.65
CA GLU A 531 25.69 49.61 8.84
C GLU A 531 25.41 48.80 10.11
N VAL A 532 24.22 48.20 10.22
CA VAL A 532 23.85 47.30 11.32
C VAL A 532 24.77 46.08 11.36
N VAL A 533 25.01 45.44 10.21
CA VAL A 533 25.91 44.27 10.12
C VAL A 533 27.34 44.66 10.54
N ARG A 534 27.83 45.80 10.07
CA ARG A 534 29.17 46.31 10.42
C ARG A 534 29.27 46.61 11.92
N ALA A 535 28.25 47.23 12.51
CA ALA A 535 28.20 47.53 13.94
C ALA A 535 28.21 46.23 14.78
N TYR A 536 27.53 45.18 14.33
CA TYR A 536 27.60 43.87 14.95
C TYR A 536 29.01 43.25 14.83
N GLU A 537 29.63 43.30 13.64
CA GLU A 537 30.99 42.77 13.43
C GLU A 537 32.05 43.49 14.26
N MET A 538 31.88 44.80 14.49
CA MET A 538 32.74 45.58 15.39
C MET A 538 32.44 45.37 16.89
N GLY A 539 31.36 44.64 17.23
CA GLY A 539 30.94 44.41 18.62
C GLY A 539 30.32 45.63 19.30
N TRP A 540 29.79 46.58 18.53
CA TRP A 540 29.10 47.78 19.04
C TRP A 540 27.68 47.45 19.49
N VAL A 541 26.98 46.62 18.70
CA VAL A 541 25.66 46.05 19.02
C VAL A 541 25.76 44.52 19.11
N THR A 542 24.82 43.90 19.83
CA THR A 542 24.69 42.43 19.88
C THR A 542 23.55 41.95 18.97
N LEU A 543 23.48 40.65 18.67
CA LEU A 543 22.42 40.09 17.82
C LEU A 543 21.00 40.37 18.34
N HIS A 544 20.84 40.41 19.67
CA HIS A 544 19.54 40.50 20.33
C HIS A 544 19.20 41.93 20.79
N SER A 545 20.10 42.91 20.56
CA SER A 545 19.87 44.32 20.91
C SER A 545 18.73 44.89 20.06
N LYS A 546 17.80 45.64 20.66
CA LYS A 546 16.73 46.34 19.94
C LYS A 546 17.25 47.64 19.33
N ILE A 547 17.08 47.81 18.02
CA ILE A 547 17.63 48.94 17.24
C ILE A 547 16.54 49.61 16.40
N ILE A 548 16.80 50.83 15.94
CA ILE A 548 15.94 51.58 15.01
C ILE A 548 16.64 51.63 13.64
N LEU A 549 15.99 51.10 12.62
CA LEU A 549 16.46 51.10 11.24
C LEU A 549 15.67 52.12 10.41
N ASP A 550 16.36 52.92 9.60
CA ASP A 550 15.74 53.76 8.57
C ASP A 550 15.26 52.92 7.39
N VAL A 551 13.96 53.01 7.07
CA VAL A 551 13.34 52.20 6.01
C VAL A 551 12.74 53.05 4.89
N ARG A 552 13.07 54.35 4.82
CA ARG A 552 12.53 55.28 3.81
C ARG A 552 12.81 54.85 2.37
N GLU A 553 13.99 54.28 2.11
CA GLU A 553 14.43 53.80 0.79
C GLU A 553 14.44 52.27 0.70
N HIS A 554 13.82 51.57 1.65
CA HIS A 554 13.87 50.12 1.73
C HIS A 554 13.05 49.46 0.63
N SER A 555 13.61 48.46 -0.06
CA SER A 555 12.97 47.80 -1.21
C SER A 555 11.68 47.04 -0.84
N LYS A 556 11.64 46.43 0.35
CA LYS A 556 10.54 45.59 0.83
C LYS A 556 9.46 46.32 1.66
N ILE A 557 9.73 47.52 2.15
CA ILE A 557 8.87 48.24 3.11
C ILE A 557 8.45 49.56 2.46
N LYS A 558 7.16 49.89 2.49
CA LYS A 558 6.64 51.09 1.80
C LYS A 558 5.79 51.94 2.74
N GLY A 559 5.99 53.26 2.70
CA GLY A 559 5.11 54.24 3.34
C GLY A 559 5.46 54.65 4.77
N TYR A 560 6.59 54.18 5.33
CA TYR A 560 7.01 54.46 6.71
C TYR A 560 8.49 54.89 6.77
N LYS A 561 8.89 55.59 7.84
CA LYS A 561 10.26 56.12 7.97
C LYS A 561 11.19 55.22 8.79
N TYR A 562 10.70 54.64 9.88
CA TYR A 562 11.56 53.93 10.85
C TYR A 562 10.96 52.58 11.23
N LEU A 563 11.81 51.56 11.38
CA LEU A 563 11.46 50.22 11.81
C LEU A 563 12.22 49.86 13.09
N VAL A 564 11.49 49.40 14.12
CA VAL A 564 12.11 48.84 15.33
C VAL A 564 12.36 47.33 15.12
N THR A 565 13.62 46.92 15.09
CA THR A 565 14.04 45.53 14.82
C THR A 565 15.28 45.14 15.62
N THR A 566 15.88 43.98 15.35
CA THR A 566 17.16 43.56 15.94
C THR A 566 18.19 43.27 14.86
N PRO A 567 19.51 43.41 15.12
CA PRO A 567 20.55 43.06 14.15
C PRO A 567 20.41 41.62 13.63
N GLY A 568 20.01 40.69 14.50
CA GLY A 568 19.76 39.32 14.08
C GLY A 568 18.63 39.15 13.06
N LYS A 569 17.52 39.89 13.22
CA LYS A 569 16.41 39.91 12.24
C LYS A 569 16.80 40.60 10.93
N VAL A 570 17.63 41.65 10.99
CA VAL A 570 18.18 42.30 9.79
C VAL A 570 19.03 41.30 8.99
N ILE A 571 19.96 40.61 9.66
CA ILE A 571 20.81 39.57 9.03
C ILE A 571 19.97 38.44 8.42
N PHE A 572 18.92 38.01 9.12
CA PHE A 572 17.99 37.00 8.60
C PHE A 572 17.35 37.47 7.29
N ASN A 573 16.78 38.69 7.27
CA ASN A 573 16.08 39.23 6.11
C ASN A 573 17.00 39.56 4.91
N LEU A 574 18.24 39.98 5.16
CA LEU A 574 19.28 40.21 4.15
C LEU A 574 19.62 38.95 3.35
N SER A 575 19.57 37.79 4.02
CA SER A 575 19.91 36.51 3.39
C SER A 575 18.71 35.89 2.64
N MET A 576 17.51 36.42 2.83
CA MET A 576 16.30 35.94 2.14
C MET A 576 16.16 36.58 0.75
N PRO A 577 15.52 35.90 -0.21
CA PRO A 577 15.18 36.46 -1.51
C PRO A 577 14.56 37.86 -1.44
N GLN A 578 14.90 38.72 -2.41
CA GLN A 578 14.42 40.10 -2.45
C GLN A 578 12.91 40.19 -2.68
N ASP A 579 12.32 39.20 -3.36
CA ASP A 579 10.89 39.13 -3.68
C ASP A 579 9.99 38.85 -2.47
N LEU A 580 10.57 38.54 -1.29
CA LEU A 580 9.84 38.26 -0.06
C LEU A 580 9.61 39.49 0.80
N VAL A 581 8.56 39.43 1.61
CA VAL A 581 8.24 40.43 2.65
C VAL A 581 9.30 40.45 3.75
N TYR A 582 9.41 41.57 4.46
CA TYR A 582 10.30 41.68 5.62
C TYR A 582 9.65 41.03 6.85
N PHE A 583 10.31 40.04 7.45
CA PHE A 583 9.80 39.32 8.62
C PHE A 583 10.33 39.96 9.92
N ASN A 584 9.43 40.49 10.75
CA ASN A 584 9.79 41.08 12.05
C ASN A 584 9.16 40.36 13.27
N ASP A 585 8.10 39.57 13.08
CA ASP A 585 7.41 38.82 14.14
C ASP A 585 6.88 37.46 13.65
N ALA A 586 6.95 36.45 14.52
CA ALA A 586 6.56 35.07 14.22
C ALA A 586 5.03 34.85 14.12
N LYS A 587 4.22 35.87 14.45
CA LYS A 587 2.75 35.78 14.40
C LYS A 587 2.14 36.33 13.11
N ILE A 588 2.89 37.16 12.38
CA ILE A 588 2.32 38.03 11.33
C ILE A 588 3.05 37.77 10.01
N LEU A 589 2.31 37.29 9.00
CA LEU A 589 2.75 37.17 7.60
C LEU A 589 2.09 38.25 6.76
N LEU A 590 2.29 39.52 7.15
CA LEU A 590 1.71 40.65 6.43
C LEU A 590 2.70 41.19 5.38
N PRO A 591 2.19 41.87 4.33
CA PRO A 591 3.01 42.62 3.39
C PRO A 591 3.88 43.69 4.06
N GLN A 592 3.45 44.22 5.22
CA GLN A 592 4.17 45.21 6.01
C GLN A 592 4.51 44.64 7.40
N PRO A 593 5.76 44.77 7.88
CA PRO A 593 6.15 44.32 9.21
C PRO A 593 5.50 45.15 10.32
N ASN A 594 5.38 44.57 11.53
CA ASN A 594 5.00 45.32 12.73
C ASN A 594 6.15 46.20 13.23
N GLY A 595 5.84 47.24 14.02
CA GLY A 595 6.84 48.15 14.61
C GLY A 595 7.36 49.22 13.63
N LEU A 596 6.53 49.64 12.68
CA LEU A 596 6.79 50.75 11.75
C LEU A 596 6.30 52.07 12.34
N PHE A 597 7.13 53.12 12.26
CA PHE A 597 6.86 54.44 12.82
C PHE A 597 7.22 55.57 11.85
N ASN A 598 6.58 56.72 12.04
CA ASN A 598 6.85 57.94 11.27
C ASN A 598 7.79 58.91 12.01
N SER A 599 7.95 58.75 13.33
CA SER A 599 8.85 59.51 14.18
C SER A 599 9.83 58.61 14.94
N ILE A 600 11.06 59.10 15.18
CA ILE A 600 12.08 58.42 15.99
C ILE A 600 11.64 58.36 17.47
N GLU A 601 10.92 59.37 17.96
CA GLU A 601 10.46 59.42 19.36
C GLU A 601 9.41 58.35 19.64
N GLU A 602 8.47 58.13 18.69
CA GLU A 602 7.50 57.04 18.74
C GLU A 602 8.20 55.67 18.75
N ALA A 603 9.22 55.51 17.89
CA ALA A 603 10.01 54.29 17.83
C ALA A 603 10.76 54.01 19.15
N LYS A 604 11.38 55.03 19.76
CA LYS A 604 12.09 54.90 21.03
C LYS A 604 11.16 54.53 22.19
N ASN A 605 9.97 55.11 22.23
CA ASN A 605 8.95 54.78 23.24
C ASN A 605 8.40 53.36 23.07
N TYR A 606 8.45 52.79 21.86
CA TYR A 606 7.99 51.44 21.57
C TYR A 606 8.99 50.33 21.93
N ILE A 607 10.30 50.62 21.97
CA ILE A 607 11.36 49.65 22.29
C ILE A 607 11.10 48.84 23.58
N PRO A 608 10.78 49.47 24.73
CA PRO A 608 10.51 48.73 25.96
C PRO A 608 9.18 47.96 25.94
N LEU A 609 8.22 48.36 25.09
CA LEU A 609 6.90 47.74 24.95
C LEU A 609 6.89 46.57 23.95
N LYS A 610 7.96 46.40 23.18
CA LYS A 610 8.05 45.39 22.12
C LYS A 610 8.41 44.02 22.71
N GLU A 611 7.47 43.08 22.63
CA GLU A 611 7.69 41.65 22.92
C GLU A 611 7.38 40.83 21.66
N ASN A 612 8.34 40.73 20.74
CA ASN A 612 8.15 39.86 19.57
C ASN A 612 8.57 38.43 19.88
N THR A 613 7.79 37.49 19.35
CA THR A 613 8.14 36.07 19.46
C THR A 613 9.30 35.70 18.53
N PRO A 614 10.33 34.97 19.01
CA PRO A 614 11.40 34.46 18.15
C PRO A 614 10.86 33.47 17.11
N PHE A 615 11.61 33.25 16.03
CA PHE A 615 11.16 32.36 14.96
C PHE A 615 11.30 30.90 15.38
N ASP A 616 10.18 30.20 15.44
CA ASP A 616 10.10 28.77 15.78
C ASP A 616 9.99 27.90 14.50
N LYS A 617 10.06 26.58 14.68
CA LYS A 617 9.90 25.62 13.57
C LYS A 617 8.59 25.81 12.79
N LYS A 618 7.50 26.12 13.49
CA LYS A 618 6.17 26.27 12.85
C LYS A 618 6.16 27.51 11.95
N PHE A 619 6.71 28.62 12.42
CA PHE A 619 6.80 29.85 11.65
C PHE A 619 7.72 29.72 10.45
N LEU A 620 8.90 29.09 10.59
CA LEU A 620 9.77 28.80 9.45
C LEU A 620 9.08 27.95 8.38
N GLY A 621 8.28 26.96 8.79
CA GLY A 621 7.43 26.19 7.88
C GLY A 621 6.39 27.06 7.16
N LYS A 622 5.72 27.98 7.86
CA LYS A 622 4.78 28.91 7.25
C LYS A 622 5.43 29.88 6.28
N ILE A 623 6.66 30.36 6.55
CA ILE A 623 7.42 31.20 5.62
C ILE A 623 7.66 30.44 4.31
N ILE A 624 8.04 29.16 4.39
CA ILE A 624 8.26 28.32 3.19
C ILE A 624 6.95 28.10 2.43
N ASP A 625 5.85 27.80 3.13
CA ASP A 625 4.53 27.63 2.51
C ASP A 625 4.08 28.92 1.80
N PHE A 626 4.27 30.08 2.42
CA PHE A 626 3.96 31.39 1.85
C PHE A 626 4.85 31.72 0.65
N ALA A 627 6.15 31.45 0.75
CA ALA A 627 7.09 31.65 -0.35
C ALA A 627 6.70 30.78 -1.56
N PHE A 628 6.28 29.54 -1.35
CA PHE A 628 5.88 28.68 -2.46
C PHE A 628 4.67 29.23 -3.25
N ASP A 629 3.75 29.92 -2.57
CA ASP A 629 2.55 30.49 -3.21
C ASP A 629 2.78 31.85 -3.86
N THR A 630 3.77 32.61 -3.38
CA THR A 630 3.98 34.02 -3.76
C THR A 630 5.17 34.24 -4.70
N ILE A 631 6.26 33.49 -4.52
CA ILE A 631 7.51 33.67 -5.27
C ILE A 631 7.80 32.48 -6.21
N SER A 632 8.80 32.65 -7.07
CA SER A 632 9.23 31.58 -7.97
C SER A 632 9.81 30.38 -7.20
N LYS A 633 9.66 29.18 -7.75
CA LYS A 633 10.25 27.95 -7.17
C LYS A 633 11.76 28.05 -6.97
N GLU A 634 12.46 28.70 -7.89
CA GLU A 634 13.91 28.89 -7.82
C GLU A 634 14.28 29.76 -6.62
N SER A 635 13.56 30.87 -6.42
CA SER A 635 13.68 31.72 -5.25
C SER A 635 13.31 30.97 -3.95
N THR A 636 12.31 30.09 -3.98
CA THR A 636 11.98 29.21 -2.84
C THR A 636 13.12 28.24 -2.52
N VAL A 637 13.83 27.68 -3.50
CA VAL A 637 15.00 26.82 -3.24
C VAL A 637 16.14 27.62 -2.63
N GLN A 638 16.40 28.83 -3.13
CA GLN A 638 17.40 29.74 -2.53
C GLN A 638 17.07 30.07 -1.09
N LEU A 639 15.79 30.28 -0.76
CA LEU A 639 15.32 30.47 0.61
C LEU A 639 15.69 29.28 1.52
N HIS A 640 15.53 28.05 1.03
CA HIS A 640 15.87 26.84 1.80
C HIS A 640 17.38 26.75 2.08
N ASP A 641 18.21 26.95 1.06
CA ASP A 641 19.67 26.92 1.20
C ASP A 641 20.13 28.06 2.14
N ALA A 642 19.59 29.27 2.00
CA ALA A 642 19.90 30.40 2.88
C ALA A 642 19.50 30.17 4.34
N MET A 643 18.31 29.62 4.60
CA MET A 643 17.87 29.25 5.96
C MET A 643 18.78 28.19 6.57
N MET A 644 19.24 27.22 5.79
CA MET A 644 20.15 26.19 6.25
C MET A 644 21.52 26.78 6.63
N ASP A 645 22.12 27.57 5.73
CA ASP A 645 23.45 28.16 5.93
C ASP A 645 23.47 29.10 7.13
N LEU A 646 22.45 29.96 7.26
CA LEU A 646 22.27 30.82 8.44
C LEU A 646 22.08 29.99 9.71
N GLY A 647 21.18 29.01 9.67
CA GLY A 647 20.88 28.15 10.79
C GLY A 647 22.13 27.48 11.35
N PHE A 648 22.94 26.84 10.49
CA PHE A 648 24.20 26.22 10.94
C PHE A 648 25.23 27.24 11.44
N LYS A 649 25.41 28.37 10.75
CA LYS A 649 26.37 29.40 11.14
C LYS A 649 26.05 29.98 12.52
N TYR A 650 24.79 30.30 12.77
CA TYR A 650 24.37 30.93 14.03
C TYR A 650 24.14 29.93 15.16
N ALA A 651 23.79 28.67 14.85
CA ALA A 651 23.82 27.60 15.85
C ALA A 651 25.25 27.38 16.37
N MET A 652 26.24 27.35 15.47
CA MET A 652 27.65 27.24 15.86
C MET A 652 28.12 28.45 16.68
N LYS A 653 27.79 29.68 16.24
CA LYS A 653 28.14 30.90 16.99
C LYS A 653 27.46 31.00 18.36
N GLY A 654 26.23 30.48 18.49
CA GLY A 654 25.51 30.46 19.74
C GLY A 654 26.16 29.58 20.82
N GLY A 655 27.06 28.66 20.44
CA GLY A 655 27.83 27.85 21.39
C GLY A 655 26.95 27.00 22.31
N LEU A 656 25.76 26.63 21.85
CA LEU A 656 24.75 25.96 22.66
C LEU A 656 25.25 24.58 23.11
N SER A 657 25.18 24.33 24.41
CA SER A 657 25.62 23.10 25.04
C SER A 657 24.58 22.65 26.06
N ILE A 658 24.59 21.36 26.41
CA ILE A 658 23.73 20.81 27.47
C ILE A 658 24.64 20.27 28.57
N SER A 659 24.32 20.66 29.80
CA SER A 659 24.92 20.17 31.03
C SER A 659 23.82 19.69 32.00
N LEU A 660 24.22 19.01 33.07
CA LEU A 660 23.29 18.64 34.14
C LEU A 660 22.75 19.88 34.88
N PHE A 661 23.48 21.00 34.89
CA PHE A 661 23.06 22.24 35.54
C PHE A 661 21.91 22.94 34.80
N ASP A 662 21.71 22.64 33.51
CA ASP A 662 20.60 23.18 32.74
C ASP A 662 19.25 22.50 33.09
N ILE A 663 19.29 21.39 33.84
CA ILE A 663 18.11 20.64 34.28
C ILE A 663 17.72 21.12 35.68
N GLU A 664 16.77 22.05 35.75
CA GLU A 664 16.22 22.56 37.00
C GLU A 664 15.12 21.63 37.54
N THR A 665 15.40 20.96 38.65
CA THR A 665 14.41 20.13 39.36
C THR A 665 13.53 21.00 40.25
N PRO A 666 12.19 20.83 40.27
CA PRO A 666 11.30 21.59 41.15
C PRO A 666 11.66 21.43 42.63
N GLU A 667 11.80 22.54 43.36
CA GLU A 667 12.11 22.53 44.79
C GLU A 667 10.95 21.96 45.63
N GLU A 668 9.72 22.15 45.19
CA GLU A 668 8.49 21.70 45.85
C GLU A 668 8.24 20.19 45.70
N LYS A 669 9.07 19.50 44.90
CA LYS A 669 8.89 18.08 44.58
C LYS A 669 8.80 17.17 45.81
N PRO A 670 9.68 17.26 46.83
CA PRO A 670 9.62 16.38 48.00
C PRO A 670 8.30 16.54 48.78
N GLU A 671 7.81 17.77 48.91
CA GLU A 671 6.58 18.10 49.63
C GLU A 671 5.34 17.55 48.93
N LEU A 672 5.26 17.74 47.60
CA LEU A 672 4.15 17.23 46.79
C LEU A 672 4.08 15.70 46.79
N LEU A 673 5.24 15.03 46.72
CA LEU A 673 5.31 13.57 46.79
C LEU A 673 4.89 13.06 48.18
N ALA A 674 5.34 13.69 49.26
CA ALA A 674 4.93 13.32 50.62
C ALA A 674 3.42 13.51 50.84
N ALA A 675 2.84 14.59 50.32
CA ALA A 675 1.40 14.84 50.36
C ALA A 675 0.61 13.79 49.56
N ALA A 676 1.13 13.35 48.41
CA ALA A 676 0.54 12.29 47.61
C ALA A 676 0.53 10.94 48.35
N GLU A 677 1.64 10.58 49.00
CA GLU A 677 1.77 9.35 49.77
C GLU A 677 0.77 9.30 50.92
N LYS A 678 0.62 10.40 51.66
CA LYS A 678 -0.36 10.50 52.74
C LYS A 678 -1.79 10.31 52.23
N ARG A 679 -2.14 10.89 51.08
CA ARG A 679 -3.46 10.70 50.45
C ARG A 679 -3.69 9.25 50.02
N VAL A 680 -2.67 8.59 49.47
CA VAL A 680 -2.76 7.18 49.08
C VAL A 680 -2.89 6.27 50.30
N GLU A 681 -2.20 6.59 51.40
CA GLU A 681 -2.29 5.83 52.64
C GLU A 681 -3.70 5.92 53.25
N GLN A 682 -4.32 7.11 53.27
CA GLN A 682 -5.73 7.27 53.66
C GLN A 682 -6.68 6.40 52.81
N VAL A 683 -6.42 6.27 51.50
CA VAL A 683 -7.21 5.40 50.63
C VAL A 683 -7.01 3.92 51.00
N LYS A 684 -5.80 3.51 51.39
CA LYS A 684 -5.54 2.15 51.88
C LYS A 684 -6.20 1.89 53.24
N GLU A 685 -6.21 2.86 54.14
CA GLU A 685 -6.90 2.75 55.43
C GLU A 685 -8.41 2.55 55.23
N LEU A 686 -9.04 3.34 54.35
CA LEU A 686 -10.45 3.17 54.00
C LEU A 686 -10.75 1.78 53.41
N TYR A 687 -9.83 1.22 52.64
CA TYR A 687 -9.93 -0.15 52.14
C TYR A 687 -9.77 -1.18 53.26
N ALA A 688 -8.80 -0.99 54.16
CA ALA A 688 -8.57 -1.87 55.30
C ALA A 688 -9.77 -1.90 56.28
N TYR A 689 -10.46 -0.77 56.44
CA TYR A 689 -11.71 -0.68 57.19
C TYR A 689 -12.94 -1.24 56.45
N GLY A 690 -12.79 -1.63 55.18
CA GLY A 690 -13.86 -2.22 54.38
C GLY A 690 -14.86 -1.22 53.78
N PHE A 691 -14.59 0.09 53.82
CA PHE A 691 -15.48 1.12 53.26
C PHE A 691 -15.44 1.21 51.73
N ILE A 692 -14.37 0.73 51.09
CA ILE A 692 -14.20 0.77 49.64
C ILE A 692 -13.75 -0.59 49.09
N THR A 693 -14.02 -0.84 47.81
CA THR A 693 -13.56 -2.03 47.10
C THR A 693 -12.12 -1.86 46.60
N ASP A 694 -11.42 -2.98 46.32
CA ASP A 694 -10.05 -2.94 45.79
C ASP A 694 -9.97 -2.25 44.42
N GLU A 695 -11.00 -2.41 43.57
CA GLU A 695 -11.05 -1.73 42.27
C GLU A 695 -11.14 -0.20 42.43
N TYR A 696 -11.94 0.27 43.38
CA TYR A 696 -12.05 1.70 43.68
C TYR A 696 -10.77 2.25 44.31
N ARG A 697 -10.17 1.51 45.24
CA ARG A 697 -8.85 1.80 45.84
C ARG A 697 -7.80 1.98 44.75
N TYR A 698 -7.67 1.00 43.84
CA TYR A 698 -6.73 1.03 42.73
C TYR A 698 -6.93 2.24 41.81
N LYS A 699 -8.17 2.50 41.35
CA LYS A 699 -8.47 3.66 40.48
C LYS A 699 -8.14 4.98 41.17
N LYS A 700 -8.43 5.09 42.46
CA LYS A 700 -8.16 6.31 43.23
C LYS A 700 -6.67 6.51 43.49
N SER A 701 -5.91 5.46 43.80
CA SER A 701 -4.44 5.51 43.88
C SER A 701 -3.81 5.99 42.57
N VAL A 702 -4.23 5.41 41.44
CA VAL A 702 -3.73 5.79 40.10
C VAL A 702 -4.04 7.26 39.79
N LYS A 703 -5.26 7.71 40.10
CA LYS A 703 -5.67 9.10 39.88
C LYS A 703 -4.82 10.10 40.68
N ILE A 704 -4.60 9.84 41.98
CA ILE A 704 -3.77 10.70 42.84
C ILE A 704 -2.36 10.85 42.28
N TRP A 705 -1.74 9.74 41.87
CA TRP A 705 -0.39 9.77 41.30
C TRP A 705 -0.31 10.46 39.94
N SER A 706 -1.36 10.33 39.12
CA SER A 706 -1.44 11.03 37.83
C SER A 706 -1.51 12.54 38.03
N GLU A 707 -2.40 13.02 38.90
CA GLU A 707 -2.58 14.44 39.21
C GLU A 707 -1.28 15.08 39.71
N VAL A 708 -0.60 14.45 40.68
CA VAL A 708 0.64 14.97 41.26
C VAL A 708 1.76 15.01 40.22
N SER A 709 1.83 14.00 39.37
CA SER A 709 2.88 13.97 38.35
C SER A 709 2.65 14.98 37.22
N GLU A 710 1.40 15.37 36.96
CA GLU A 710 1.04 16.46 36.05
C GLU A 710 1.37 17.83 36.66
N GLN A 711 1.00 18.04 37.93
CA GLN A 711 1.38 19.25 38.68
C GLN A 711 2.90 19.48 38.70
N LEU A 712 3.69 18.43 38.99
CA LEU A 712 5.15 18.53 38.95
C LEU A 712 5.70 18.84 37.55
N ALA A 713 5.04 18.36 36.50
CA ALA A 713 5.44 18.62 35.12
C ALA A 713 5.22 20.10 34.76
N ASP A 714 4.09 20.67 35.17
CA ASP A 714 3.75 22.06 34.91
C ASP A 714 4.70 23.01 35.66
N ILE A 715 5.01 22.71 36.93
CA ILE A 715 5.99 23.50 37.70
C ILE A 715 7.37 23.46 37.03
N ALA A 716 7.86 22.26 36.68
CA ALA A 716 9.14 22.12 35.99
C ALA A 716 9.18 22.90 34.67
N TYR A 717 8.10 22.85 33.89
CA TYR A 717 8.01 23.56 32.62
C TYR A 717 7.96 25.09 32.81
N ASN A 718 7.24 25.58 33.82
CA ASN A 718 7.19 27.00 34.13
C ASN A 718 8.55 27.55 34.57
N ASN A 719 9.29 26.82 35.41
CA ASN A 719 10.66 27.18 35.81
C ASN A 719 11.57 27.29 34.58
N LEU A 720 11.47 26.32 33.66
CA LEU A 720 12.23 26.34 32.41
C LEU A 720 11.91 27.56 31.53
N ILE A 721 10.64 27.97 31.43
CA ILE A 721 10.24 29.14 30.61
C ILE A 721 10.72 30.46 31.23
N GLN A 722 10.82 30.54 32.56
CA GLN A 722 11.32 31.75 33.22
C GLN A 722 12.78 32.08 32.84
N ASN A 723 13.55 31.10 32.38
CA ASN A 723 14.88 31.30 31.81
C ASN A 723 14.92 30.88 30.32
N PRO A 724 14.42 31.74 29.39
CA PRO A 724 14.37 31.42 27.96
C PRO A 724 15.75 31.18 27.32
N LEU A 725 16.84 31.60 27.99
CA LEU A 725 18.22 31.46 27.52
C LEU A 725 18.88 30.16 27.98
N ASN A 726 18.21 29.37 28.80
CA ASN A 726 18.63 28.00 29.07
C ASN A 726 18.63 27.21 27.75
N SER A 727 19.69 26.46 27.48
CA SER A 727 19.83 25.66 26.27
C SER A 727 18.67 24.68 26.05
N ILE A 728 18.18 24.04 27.11
CA ILE A 728 17.05 23.11 27.04
C ILE A 728 15.76 23.88 26.73
N ALA A 729 15.58 25.06 27.32
CA ALA A 729 14.43 25.93 27.04
C ALA A 729 14.42 26.32 25.56
N MET A 730 15.55 26.79 25.01
CA MET A 730 15.66 27.13 23.60
C MET A 730 15.38 25.94 22.67
N MET A 731 15.85 24.73 23.00
CA MET A 731 15.57 23.54 22.19
C MET A 731 14.08 23.18 22.13
N ILE A 732 13.37 23.31 23.27
CA ILE A 732 11.94 23.00 23.37
C ILE A 732 11.09 24.13 22.76
N LEU A 733 11.36 25.39 23.09
CA LEU A 733 10.62 26.56 22.62
C LEU A 733 10.77 26.77 21.11
N SER A 734 11.97 26.56 20.56
CA SER A 734 12.19 26.61 19.11
C SER A 734 11.49 25.49 18.35
N GLY A 735 11.14 24.39 19.04
CA GLY A 735 10.64 23.17 18.42
C GLY A 735 11.71 22.40 17.62
N ALA A 736 13.00 22.69 17.86
CA ALA A 736 14.12 22.00 17.22
C ALA A 736 14.17 20.52 17.62
N ARG A 737 14.17 20.25 18.94
CA ARG A 737 14.15 18.90 19.50
C ARG A 737 13.73 18.94 20.97
N GLY A 738 12.94 17.96 21.41
CA GLY A 738 12.45 17.89 22.78
C GLY A 738 10.95 18.20 22.88
N SER A 739 10.32 17.72 23.94
CA SER A 739 8.91 17.97 24.27
C SER A 739 8.74 18.10 25.77
N ASN A 740 7.65 18.73 26.21
CA ASN A 740 7.36 18.87 27.64
C ASN A 740 7.31 17.49 28.34
N ALA A 741 6.75 16.47 27.69
CA ALA A 741 6.71 15.10 28.23
C ALA A 741 8.10 14.47 28.45
N GLN A 742 9.09 14.83 27.61
CA GLN A 742 10.47 14.37 27.78
C GLN A 742 11.19 15.15 28.88
N TYR A 743 10.97 16.47 28.94
CA TYR A 743 11.54 17.32 29.99
C TYR A 743 11.02 16.93 31.38
N ARG A 744 9.72 16.62 31.50
CA ARG A 744 9.12 16.05 32.71
C ARG A 744 9.89 14.82 33.22
N GLN A 745 10.29 13.91 32.34
CA GLN A 745 11.04 12.71 32.75
C GLN A 745 12.49 13.02 33.16
N LEU A 746 13.06 14.12 32.66
CA LEU A 746 14.40 14.58 33.02
C LEU A 746 14.40 15.33 34.36
N ALA A 747 13.47 16.25 34.57
CA ALA A 747 13.49 17.21 35.68
C ALA A 747 12.44 16.94 36.79
N ALA A 748 11.26 16.42 36.47
CA ALA A 748 10.18 16.24 37.44
C ALA A 748 10.18 14.81 38.01
N ASN A 749 9.44 13.90 37.36
CA ASN A 749 9.38 12.49 37.70
C ASN A 749 9.05 11.66 36.46
N ARG A 750 9.29 10.35 36.53
CA ARG A 750 8.90 9.45 35.45
C ARG A 750 7.42 9.04 35.51
N GLY A 751 6.84 9.01 36.71
CA GLY A 751 5.41 8.78 36.93
C GLY A 751 5.00 7.31 36.84
N LEU A 752 3.76 7.06 36.41
CA LEU A 752 3.16 5.73 36.36
C LEU A 752 3.54 4.96 35.09
N MET A 753 3.83 3.67 35.24
CA MET A 753 4.20 2.78 34.13
C MET A 753 3.09 1.76 33.84
N ALA A 754 2.91 1.42 32.57
CA ALA A 754 2.04 0.34 32.16
C ALA A 754 2.79 -1.01 32.15
N ASP A 755 2.10 -2.06 32.60
CA ASP A 755 2.57 -3.43 32.46
C ASP A 755 2.40 -3.94 31.01
N PRO A 756 2.87 -5.17 30.69
CA PRO A 756 2.68 -5.73 29.36
C PRO A 756 1.21 -5.90 28.93
N SER A 757 0.29 -6.05 29.89
CA SER A 757 -1.16 -6.15 29.64
C SER A 757 -1.81 -4.79 29.32
N GLY A 758 -1.16 -3.69 29.67
CA GLY A 758 -1.70 -2.33 29.56
C GLY A 758 -2.26 -1.79 30.88
N LYS A 759 -2.26 -2.59 31.95
CA LYS A 759 -2.68 -2.16 33.27
C LYS A 759 -1.59 -1.29 33.91
N THR A 760 -1.99 -0.17 34.48
CA THR A 760 -1.09 0.74 35.18
C THR A 760 -0.56 0.08 36.46
N ILE A 761 0.76 0.09 36.65
CA ILE A 761 1.41 -0.36 37.86
C ILE A 761 1.15 0.69 38.94
N GLU A 762 0.57 0.26 40.06
CA GLU A 762 0.12 1.16 41.13
C GLU A 762 1.28 1.95 41.78
N LYS A 763 2.48 1.33 41.84
CA LYS A 763 3.67 1.97 42.39
C LYS A 763 4.32 2.88 41.32
N PRO A 764 4.30 4.21 41.49
CA PRO A 764 4.93 5.12 40.53
C PRO A 764 6.45 5.12 40.68
N ILE A 765 7.11 5.63 39.66
CA ILE A 765 8.52 6.00 39.69
C ILE A 765 8.62 7.47 40.12
N LYS A 766 9.18 7.72 41.30
CA LYS A 766 9.24 9.06 41.91
C LYS A 766 10.45 9.84 41.41
N SER A 767 11.55 9.14 41.17
CA SER A 767 12.77 9.73 40.63
C SER A 767 12.61 10.16 39.17
N ASN A 768 13.50 11.07 38.76
CA ASN A 768 13.71 11.47 37.37
C ASN A 768 15.07 10.93 36.87
N PHE A 769 15.45 11.25 35.63
CA PHE A 769 16.74 10.81 35.08
C PHE A 769 17.94 11.60 35.60
N SER A 770 17.78 12.86 36.04
CA SER A 770 18.88 13.65 36.59
C SER A 770 19.33 13.16 37.97
N GLU A 771 18.38 12.74 38.81
CA GLU A 771 18.64 12.17 40.15
C GLU A 771 19.08 10.70 40.09
N GLY A 772 18.68 9.99 39.03
CA GLY A 772 18.91 8.56 38.87
C GLY A 772 17.78 7.69 39.44
N LEU A 773 17.68 6.47 38.91
CA LEU A 773 16.61 5.51 39.25
C LEU A 773 17.12 4.42 40.18
N THR A 774 16.30 4.01 41.14
CA THR A 774 16.59 2.79 41.91
C THR A 774 16.45 1.54 41.05
N VAL A 775 17.05 0.42 41.45
CA VAL A 775 16.98 -0.86 40.71
C VAL A 775 15.53 -1.29 40.46
N ASN A 776 14.64 -1.12 41.46
CA ASN A 776 13.23 -1.47 41.35
C ASN A 776 12.48 -0.57 40.36
N GLU A 777 12.71 0.75 40.41
CA GLU A 777 12.09 1.69 39.47
C GLU A 777 12.57 1.47 38.03
N TYR A 778 13.87 1.20 37.88
CA TYR A 778 14.45 0.86 36.58
C TYR A 778 13.83 -0.43 36.04
N PHE A 779 13.69 -1.47 36.88
CA PHE A 779 13.04 -2.73 36.50
C PHE A 779 11.59 -2.52 36.04
N ILE A 780 10.79 -1.77 36.80
CA ILE A 780 9.39 -1.43 36.44
C ILE A 780 9.33 -0.74 35.07
N SER A 781 10.24 0.19 34.83
CA SER A 781 10.35 0.89 33.54
C SER A 781 10.65 -0.04 32.35
N THR A 782 11.31 -1.18 32.57
CA THR A 782 11.68 -2.08 31.46
C THR A 782 10.47 -2.70 30.79
N HIS A 783 9.35 -2.90 31.52
CA HIS A 783 8.13 -3.49 30.98
C HIS A 783 7.54 -2.66 29.83
N GLY A 784 7.32 -1.36 30.08
CA GLY A 784 6.80 -0.43 29.08
C GLY A 784 7.74 -0.27 27.89
N SER A 785 9.05 -0.13 28.16
CA SER A 785 10.08 0.06 27.14
C SER A 785 10.18 -1.16 26.20
N ARG A 786 10.22 -2.37 26.78
CA ARG A 786 10.28 -3.62 26.00
C ARG A 786 9.03 -3.83 25.17
N LYS A 787 7.84 -3.57 25.73
CA LYS A 787 6.58 -3.63 24.97
C LYS A 787 6.61 -2.68 23.78
N GLY A 788 7.04 -1.42 23.98
CA GLY A 788 7.17 -0.43 22.91
C GLY A 788 8.11 -0.89 21.78
N MET A 789 9.27 -1.47 22.12
CA MET A 789 10.21 -2.01 21.14
C MET A 789 9.63 -3.20 20.35
N VAL A 790 9.00 -4.16 21.04
CA VAL A 790 8.39 -5.34 20.41
C VAL A 790 7.23 -4.94 19.50
N ASP A 791 6.36 -4.05 19.97
CA ASP A 791 5.23 -3.55 19.19
C ASP A 791 5.70 -2.85 17.92
N THR A 792 6.75 -2.04 18.00
CA THR A 792 7.32 -1.36 16.83
C THR A 792 7.83 -2.37 15.80
N ALA A 793 8.56 -3.40 16.24
CA ALA A 793 9.09 -4.43 15.35
C ALA A 793 7.98 -5.27 14.67
N LEU A 794 6.90 -5.59 15.39
CA LEU A 794 5.79 -6.39 14.85
C LEU A 794 4.84 -5.56 13.98
N LYS A 795 4.47 -4.36 14.43
CA LYS A 795 3.43 -3.53 13.77
C LYS A 795 3.92 -2.89 12.47
N THR A 796 5.23 -2.66 12.31
CA THR A 796 5.83 -2.15 11.06
C THR A 796 5.52 -3.04 9.84
N ALA A 797 5.44 -4.35 10.03
CA ALA A 797 5.06 -5.26 8.95
C ALA A 797 3.59 -5.10 8.52
N ASN A 798 2.71 -4.80 9.48
CA ASN A 798 1.26 -4.67 9.24
C ASN A 798 0.94 -3.37 8.48
N SER A 799 1.58 -2.25 8.83
CA SER A 799 1.38 -0.98 8.13
C SER A 799 1.77 -1.09 6.65
N GLY A 800 2.93 -1.69 6.36
CA GLY A 800 3.37 -1.94 4.98
C GLY A 800 2.42 -2.87 4.21
N TYR A 801 1.81 -3.85 4.89
CA TYR A 801 0.79 -4.71 4.29
C TYR A 801 -0.53 -3.96 4.00
N LEU A 802 -0.98 -3.06 4.88
CA LEU A 802 -2.13 -2.20 4.63
C LEU A 802 -1.90 -1.27 3.44
N THR A 803 -0.77 -0.57 3.38
CA THR A 803 -0.40 0.30 2.24
C THR A 803 -0.45 -0.47 0.94
N ARG A 804 0.10 -1.69 0.93
CA ARG A 804 0.06 -2.58 -0.23
C ARG A 804 -1.38 -2.90 -0.65
N ARG A 805 -2.25 -3.30 0.27
CA ARG A 805 -3.67 -3.59 -0.02
C ARG A 805 -4.36 -2.39 -0.65
N MET A 806 -4.13 -1.18 -0.11
CA MET A 806 -4.69 0.05 -0.66
C MET A 806 -4.17 0.36 -2.08
N VAL A 807 -2.87 0.18 -2.33
CA VAL A 807 -2.30 0.33 -3.69
C VAL A 807 -2.94 -0.67 -4.64
N ASP A 808 -3.13 -1.92 -4.22
CA ASP A 808 -3.73 -2.96 -5.05
C ASP A 808 -5.20 -2.65 -5.43
N VAL A 809 -5.96 -1.97 -4.56
CA VAL A 809 -7.31 -1.46 -4.85
C VAL A 809 -7.30 -0.24 -5.76
N ALA A 810 -6.38 0.70 -5.53
CA ALA A 810 -6.45 2.04 -6.10
C ALA A 810 -5.53 2.25 -7.32
N GLN A 811 -4.63 1.32 -7.64
CA GLN A 811 -3.64 1.47 -8.71
C GLN A 811 -4.24 1.84 -10.09
N ASP A 812 -5.46 1.39 -10.40
CA ASP A 812 -6.08 1.66 -11.70
C ASP A 812 -6.81 3.02 -11.75
N VAL A 813 -6.75 3.78 -10.67
CA VAL A 813 -7.36 5.12 -10.57
C VAL A 813 -6.34 6.17 -11.02
N VAL A 814 -6.54 6.65 -12.25
CA VAL A 814 -5.73 7.65 -12.94
C VAL A 814 -6.64 8.78 -13.39
N ILE A 815 -6.13 10.00 -13.51
CA ILE A 815 -6.88 11.10 -14.16
C ILE A 815 -6.91 10.87 -15.66
N VAL A 816 -8.10 10.74 -16.26
CA VAL A 816 -8.23 10.36 -17.69
C VAL A 816 -8.81 11.45 -18.60
N GLU A 817 -9.62 12.33 -18.04
CA GLU A 817 -10.33 13.38 -18.78
C GLU A 817 -10.43 14.64 -17.92
N GLU A 818 -10.76 15.76 -18.55
CA GLU A 818 -10.80 17.06 -17.87
C GLU A 818 -12.08 17.21 -17.04
N ASP A 819 -13.23 16.94 -17.67
CA ASP A 819 -14.53 16.94 -17.03
C ASP A 819 -15.32 15.68 -17.41
N CYS A 820 -16.03 15.11 -16.43
CA CYS A 820 -16.94 13.98 -16.65
C CYS A 820 -18.39 14.43 -16.91
N GLY A 821 -18.70 15.72 -16.73
CA GLY A 821 -20.04 16.30 -16.94
C GLY A 821 -21.07 15.92 -15.88
N THR A 822 -20.65 15.40 -14.73
CA THR A 822 -21.57 15.07 -13.64
C THR A 822 -22.09 16.33 -12.94
N GLU A 823 -23.40 16.35 -12.69
CA GLU A 823 -24.11 17.32 -11.84
C GLU A 823 -24.27 16.80 -10.39
N GLU A 824 -23.90 15.53 -10.12
CA GLU A 824 -23.94 14.95 -8.77
C GLU A 824 -22.86 15.59 -7.87
N TYR A 825 -23.28 16.13 -6.73
CA TYR A 825 -22.43 16.81 -5.75
C TYR A 825 -22.37 16.06 -4.41
N VAL A 826 -21.46 16.50 -3.54
CA VAL A 826 -21.42 16.10 -2.12
C VAL A 826 -21.47 17.37 -1.29
N THR A 827 -22.32 17.39 -0.27
CA THR A 827 -22.37 18.49 0.71
C THR A 827 -21.27 18.30 1.74
N MET A 828 -20.40 19.30 1.88
CA MET A 828 -19.31 19.34 2.85
C MET A 828 -19.66 20.25 4.02
N GLU A 829 -19.28 19.80 5.21
CA GLU A 829 -19.48 20.48 6.49
C GLU A 829 -18.24 20.27 7.39
N ALA A 830 -18.11 21.03 8.49
CA ALA A 830 -17.02 20.82 9.44
C ALA A 830 -17.20 19.52 10.26
N ILE A 831 -16.14 18.74 10.47
CA ILE A 831 -16.22 17.46 11.22
C ILE A 831 -16.05 17.72 12.73
N LYS A 832 -17.05 18.28 13.40
CA LYS A 832 -16.87 18.90 14.74
C LYS A 832 -15.82 20.04 14.69
N PRO A 833 -16.01 21.16 15.41
CA PRO A 833 -15.12 22.32 15.31
C PRO A 833 -13.63 22.03 15.53
N ASN A 834 -13.30 20.99 16.32
CA ASN A 834 -11.93 20.70 16.75
C ASN A 834 -11.14 19.73 15.86
N ILE A 835 -11.75 19.08 14.85
CA ILE A 835 -11.07 18.01 14.08
C ILE A 835 -10.66 18.48 12.67
N ALA A 836 -11.61 19.04 11.91
CA ALA A 836 -11.36 19.60 10.59
C ALA A 836 -12.30 20.78 10.35
N THR A 837 -11.72 21.96 10.11
CA THR A 837 -12.46 23.17 9.75
C THR A 837 -12.99 23.07 8.32
N LEU A 838 -14.04 23.83 8.01
CA LEU A 838 -14.61 23.85 6.66
C LEU A 838 -13.59 24.39 5.64
N GLU A 839 -12.84 25.44 6.01
CA GLU A 839 -11.75 26.01 5.22
C GLU A 839 -10.74 24.95 4.75
N GLU A 840 -10.17 24.15 5.68
CA GLU A 840 -9.18 23.11 5.36
C GLU A 840 -9.72 22.09 4.34
N ARG A 841 -11.03 21.80 4.39
CA ARG A 841 -11.69 20.80 3.53
C ARG A 841 -12.02 21.33 2.12
N LEU A 842 -12.22 22.64 1.97
CA LEU A 842 -12.61 23.28 0.70
C LEU A 842 -11.41 23.59 -0.21
N ILE A 843 -10.22 23.84 0.35
CA ILE A 843 -9.04 24.25 -0.43
C ILE A 843 -8.74 23.27 -1.58
N GLY A 844 -8.69 23.81 -2.80
CA GLY A 844 -8.36 23.05 -4.01
C GLY A 844 -9.46 22.09 -4.50
N ARG A 845 -10.72 22.30 -4.09
CA ARG A 845 -11.91 21.63 -4.63
C ARG A 845 -12.65 22.54 -5.62
N PHE A 846 -13.55 21.95 -6.41
CA PHE A 846 -14.41 22.66 -7.35
C PHE A 846 -15.83 22.79 -6.77
N LEU A 847 -16.43 23.97 -6.91
CA LEU A 847 -17.80 24.23 -6.49
C LEU A 847 -18.81 23.61 -7.45
N ALA A 848 -19.94 23.14 -6.89
CA ALA A 848 -21.07 22.64 -7.65
C ALA A 848 -22.19 23.69 -7.82
N GLU A 849 -22.14 24.80 -7.09
CA GLU A 849 -23.08 25.92 -7.18
C GLU A 849 -22.37 27.26 -6.92
N ASP A 850 -22.99 28.36 -7.33
CA ASP A 850 -22.51 29.71 -7.03
C ASP A 850 -22.68 30.03 -5.54
N ILE A 851 -21.69 30.67 -4.92
CA ILE A 851 -21.73 31.10 -3.52
C ILE A 851 -21.76 32.62 -3.43
N TYR A 852 -22.75 33.12 -2.70
CA TYR A 852 -22.95 34.54 -2.43
C TYR A 852 -22.70 34.85 -0.95
N ASP A 853 -22.24 36.06 -0.68
CA ASP A 853 -22.19 36.63 0.66
C ASP A 853 -23.60 37.00 1.16
N THR A 854 -23.72 37.26 2.46
CA THR A 854 -24.89 37.82 3.14
C THR A 854 -25.43 39.10 2.48
N GLU A 855 -24.57 39.88 1.83
CA GLU A 855 -24.93 41.09 1.07
C GLU A 855 -25.36 40.80 -0.41
N GLY A 856 -25.34 39.54 -0.84
CA GLY A 856 -25.68 39.12 -2.22
C GLY A 856 -24.54 39.23 -3.23
N ASN A 857 -23.32 39.54 -2.79
CA ASN A 857 -22.13 39.61 -3.66
C ASN A 857 -21.58 38.20 -3.95
N LEU A 858 -21.21 37.91 -5.20
CA LEU A 858 -20.65 36.61 -5.58
C LEU A 858 -19.23 36.45 -5.02
N ILE A 859 -19.03 35.46 -4.14
CA ILE A 859 -17.71 35.12 -3.57
C ILE A 859 -16.93 34.19 -4.51
N ALA A 860 -17.61 33.16 -5.01
CA ALA A 860 -17.02 32.14 -5.88
C ALA A 860 -18.08 31.55 -6.82
N SER A 861 -17.67 31.32 -8.06
CA SER A 861 -18.55 30.82 -9.11
C SER A 861 -18.58 29.29 -9.18
N MET A 862 -19.65 28.74 -9.75
CA MET A 862 -19.80 27.33 -10.08
C MET A 862 -18.64 26.89 -10.97
N ASP A 863 -18.13 25.67 -10.75
CA ASP A 863 -17.00 25.13 -11.50
C ASP A 863 -15.68 25.93 -11.37
N GLU A 864 -15.58 26.81 -10.38
CA GLU A 864 -14.33 27.46 -9.99
C GLU A 864 -13.57 26.64 -8.94
N MET A 865 -12.23 26.61 -9.04
CA MET A 865 -11.37 25.97 -8.05
C MET A 865 -11.12 26.91 -6.87
N ILE A 866 -11.42 26.45 -5.66
CA ILE A 866 -11.33 27.25 -4.43
C ILE A 866 -9.85 27.47 -4.04
N SER A 867 -9.44 28.74 -3.94
CA SER A 867 -8.16 29.16 -3.37
C SER A 867 -8.24 29.30 -1.83
N ALA A 868 -7.09 29.39 -1.14
CA ALA A 868 -7.06 29.56 0.32
C ALA A 868 -7.82 30.81 0.79
N GLN A 869 -7.59 31.96 0.13
CA GLN A 869 -8.28 33.22 0.46
C GLN A 869 -9.80 33.13 0.29
N LYS A 870 -10.27 32.44 -0.78
CA LYS A 870 -11.71 32.25 -1.00
C LYS A 870 -12.31 31.25 -0.01
N ALA A 871 -11.56 30.23 0.40
CA ALA A 871 -12.03 29.26 1.40
C ALA A 871 -12.32 29.94 2.75
N GLU A 872 -11.49 30.90 3.15
CA GLU A 872 -11.69 31.69 4.38
C GLU A 872 -12.99 32.51 4.29
N GLY A 873 -13.21 33.25 3.19
CA GLY A 873 -14.44 34.02 2.98
C GLY A 873 -15.71 33.16 2.92
N ILE A 874 -15.64 31.98 2.29
CA ILE A 874 -16.77 31.03 2.25
C ILE A 874 -17.06 30.46 3.64
N SER A 875 -16.02 30.13 4.41
CA SER A 875 -16.20 29.51 5.74
C SER A 875 -16.76 30.48 6.78
N GLN A 876 -16.68 31.79 6.56
CA GLN A 876 -17.28 32.80 7.44
C GLN A 876 -18.78 33.02 7.15
N THR A 877 -19.22 32.71 5.93
CA THR A 877 -20.58 32.98 5.44
C THR A 877 -21.48 31.74 5.47
N ASN A 878 -20.94 30.56 5.14
CA ASN A 878 -21.71 29.32 5.00
C ASN A 878 -21.16 28.18 5.85
N ASP A 879 -22.06 27.44 6.50
CA ASP A 879 -21.72 26.22 7.26
C ASP A 879 -21.65 24.95 6.38
N LYS A 880 -22.38 24.95 5.25
CA LYS A 880 -22.51 23.81 4.33
C LYS A 880 -22.28 24.26 2.90
N VAL A 881 -21.46 23.51 2.16
CA VAL A 881 -21.09 23.85 0.78
C VAL A 881 -21.16 22.63 -0.12
N LYS A 882 -21.79 22.77 -1.29
CA LYS A 882 -21.83 21.70 -2.30
C LYS A 882 -20.59 21.74 -3.18
N ILE A 883 -19.86 20.62 -3.21
CA ILE A 883 -18.65 20.49 -4.03
C ILE A 883 -18.75 19.32 -5.00
N ARG A 884 -17.97 19.39 -6.07
CA ARG A 884 -17.68 18.25 -6.92
C ARG A 884 -16.72 17.31 -6.18
N ASN A 885 -17.03 16.02 -6.17
CA ASN A 885 -16.28 15.02 -5.41
C ASN A 885 -15.81 13.86 -6.30
N VAL A 886 -14.72 13.21 -5.89
CA VAL A 886 -14.20 11.99 -6.51
C VAL A 886 -15.24 10.88 -6.51
N VAL A 887 -16.01 10.78 -5.43
CA VAL A 887 -16.97 9.70 -5.18
C VAL A 887 -18.15 9.72 -6.16
N THR A 888 -18.60 10.92 -6.57
CA THR A 888 -19.70 11.13 -7.54
C THR A 888 -19.21 11.19 -9.00
N CYS A 889 -17.90 11.03 -9.23
CA CYS A 889 -17.34 11.10 -10.58
C CYS A 889 -17.78 9.94 -11.48
N GLU A 890 -18.39 10.27 -12.61
CA GLU A 890 -18.93 9.34 -13.60
C GLU A 890 -17.93 8.83 -14.65
N SER A 891 -16.67 9.25 -14.53
CA SER A 891 -15.63 8.85 -15.47
C SER A 891 -15.54 7.33 -15.62
N LYS A 892 -15.50 6.86 -16.88
CA LYS A 892 -15.50 5.41 -17.21
C LYS A 892 -14.35 4.67 -16.55
N ARG A 893 -13.18 5.31 -16.47
CA ARG A 893 -11.95 4.68 -16.02
C ARG A 893 -11.10 5.69 -15.28
N GLY A 894 -11.12 5.65 -13.96
CA GLY A 894 -10.41 6.65 -13.15
C GLY A 894 -11.34 7.78 -12.71
N ILE A 895 -10.82 9.00 -12.73
CA ILE A 895 -11.48 10.23 -12.24
C ILE A 895 -11.17 11.36 -13.25
N CYS A 896 -12.03 12.39 -13.35
CA CYS A 896 -11.72 13.60 -14.12
C CYS A 896 -10.94 14.65 -13.31
N GLN A 897 -10.37 15.65 -13.97
CA GLN A 897 -9.62 16.72 -13.30
C GLN A 897 -10.50 17.52 -12.35
N LYS A 898 -11.70 17.95 -12.75
CA LYS A 898 -12.58 18.80 -11.91
C LYS A 898 -13.09 18.12 -10.63
N CYS A 899 -13.52 16.85 -10.72
CA CYS A 899 -13.97 16.10 -9.54
C CYS A 899 -12.83 15.80 -8.55
N TYR A 900 -11.58 15.72 -9.02
CA TYR A 900 -10.42 15.59 -8.14
C TYR A 900 -9.97 16.96 -7.60
N GLY A 901 -9.82 17.96 -8.46
CA GLY A 901 -9.36 19.31 -8.14
C GLY A 901 -7.83 19.44 -8.15
N MET A 902 -7.29 20.15 -7.17
CA MET A 902 -5.86 20.47 -7.05
C MET A 902 -5.00 19.24 -6.75
N ASP A 903 -3.83 19.14 -7.39
CA ASP A 903 -2.72 18.27 -6.99
C ASP A 903 -1.97 18.92 -5.82
N LEU A 904 -2.03 18.27 -4.66
CA LEU A 904 -1.44 18.76 -3.42
C LEU A 904 0.09 18.92 -3.51
N ALA A 905 0.77 18.14 -4.36
CA ALA A 905 2.23 18.23 -4.49
C ALA A 905 2.70 19.46 -5.28
N THR A 906 1.84 20.02 -6.15
CA THR A 906 2.19 21.16 -7.02
C THR A 906 1.36 22.41 -6.74
N ARG A 907 0.30 22.32 -5.93
CA ARG A 907 -0.74 23.35 -5.69
C ARG A 907 -1.37 23.91 -6.97
N LYS A 908 -1.41 23.09 -8.02
CA LYS A 908 -2.04 23.40 -9.32
C LYS A 908 -3.11 22.37 -9.64
N LEU A 909 -3.93 22.64 -10.64
CA LEU A 909 -4.89 21.66 -11.15
C LEU A 909 -4.17 20.35 -11.52
N VAL A 910 -4.75 19.21 -11.13
CA VAL A 910 -4.13 17.90 -11.40
C VAL A 910 -3.99 17.65 -12.90
N ASN A 911 -2.84 17.11 -13.34
CA ASN A 911 -2.61 16.82 -14.75
C ASN A 911 -3.30 15.52 -15.21
N VAL A 912 -3.74 15.48 -16.47
CA VAL A 912 -4.23 14.26 -17.09
C VAL A 912 -3.09 13.22 -17.16
N GLY A 913 -3.41 11.97 -16.80
CA GLY A 913 -2.47 10.87 -16.70
C GLY A 913 -1.87 10.67 -15.30
N GLN A 914 -2.16 11.54 -14.33
CA GLN A 914 -1.63 11.42 -12.96
C GLN A 914 -2.21 10.19 -12.23
N PRO A 915 -1.37 9.30 -11.65
CA PRO A 915 -1.82 8.10 -10.94
C PRO A 915 -2.25 8.40 -9.50
N VAL A 916 -3.35 9.15 -9.35
CA VAL A 916 -3.86 9.64 -8.06
C VAL A 916 -4.20 8.53 -7.06
N GLY A 917 -4.57 7.33 -7.53
CA GLY A 917 -4.85 6.20 -6.63
C GLY A 917 -3.62 5.65 -5.91
N VAL A 918 -2.46 5.62 -6.57
CA VAL A 918 -1.20 5.22 -5.92
C VAL A 918 -0.75 6.27 -4.92
N ILE A 919 -0.92 7.55 -5.26
CA ILE A 919 -0.62 8.68 -4.36
C ILE A 919 -1.49 8.59 -3.11
N ALA A 920 -2.81 8.43 -3.28
CA ALA A 920 -3.76 8.29 -2.16
C ALA A 920 -3.40 7.13 -1.22
N ALA A 921 -3.13 5.95 -1.78
CA ALA A 921 -2.76 4.78 -0.99
C ALA A 921 -1.46 4.99 -0.20
N GLN A 922 -0.45 5.63 -0.78
CA GLN A 922 0.79 5.97 -0.09
C GLN A 922 0.57 7.04 0.99
N SER A 923 -0.20 8.08 0.69
CA SER A 923 -0.51 9.18 1.60
C SER A 923 -1.33 8.75 2.83
N ILE A 924 -2.08 7.66 2.74
CA ILE A 924 -2.76 7.03 3.89
C ILE A 924 -1.82 6.05 4.61
N GLY A 925 -1.05 5.27 3.85
CA GLY A 925 -0.22 4.19 4.36
C GLY A 925 1.07 4.60 5.07
N GLU A 926 1.74 5.64 4.58
CA GLU A 926 2.99 6.16 5.17
C GLU A 926 2.78 6.67 6.60
N PRO A 927 1.78 7.52 6.88
CA PRO A 927 1.50 7.94 8.25
C PRO A 927 1.02 6.79 9.12
N GLY A 928 0.31 5.81 8.54
CA GLY A 928 -0.07 4.58 9.25
C GLY A 928 1.13 3.82 9.83
N THR A 929 2.28 3.88 9.15
CA THR A 929 3.55 3.33 9.66
C THR A 929 4.11 4.20 10.79
N GLN A 930 4.03 5.53 10.67
CA GLN A 930 4.45 6.44 11.74
C GLN A 930 3.61 6.29 13.01
N LEU A 931 2.29 6.10 12.89
CA LEU A 931 1.39 5.86 14.03
C LEU A 931 1.84 4.65 14.86
N THR A 932 2.33 3.59 14.20
CA THR A 932 2.84 2.40 14.89
C THR A 932 4.20 2.62 15.53
N MET A 933 4.98 3.62 15.09
CA MET A 933 6.29 3.95 15.67
C MET A 933 6.20 4.97 16.82
N ARG A 934 5.18 5.85 16.85
CA ARG A 934 5.01 6.88 17.89
C ARG A 934 4.79 6.34 19.30
N THR A 935 4.33 5.10 19.45
CA THR A 935 4.26 4.40 20.75
C THR A 935 5.61 4.29 21.48
N PHE A 936 6.73 4.48 20.78
CA PHE A 936 8.06 4.51 21.38
C PHE A 936 8.29 5.76 22.24
N HIS A 937 7.75 6.92 21.85
CA HIS A 937 8.08 8.22 22.48
C HIS A 937 7.39 8.45 23.82
N THR A 938 6.32 7.72 24.12
CA THR A 938 5.63 7.80 25.41
C THR A 938 6.28 6.96 26.50
N GLY A 939 7.31 6.16 26.18
CA GLY A 939 8.12 5.43 27.17
C GLY A 939 7.36 4.43 28.05
N GLY A 940 6.14 4.06 27.67
CA GLY A 940 5.26 3.17 28.45
C GLY A 940 4.53 3.84 29.62
N VAL A 941 4.48 5.18 29.67
CA VAL A 941 3.65 5.91 30.65
C VAL A 941 2.18 5.62 30.38
N ALA A 942 1.42 5.33 31.45
CA ALA A 942 -0.01 5.04 31.35
C ALA A 942 -0.79 6.30 30.94
N GLY A 943 -1.60 6.20 29.88
CA GLY A 943 -2.57 7.22 29.47
C GLY A 943 -3.95 6.59 29.25
N GLU A 944 -5.03 7.36 29.36
CA GLU A 944 -6.43 6.91 29.33
C GLU A 944 -6.95 6.35 27.98
N GLY A 945 -6.07 5.94 27.06
CA GLY A 945 -6.45 5.51 25.70
C GLY A 945 -6.26 4.01 25.44
N ASP A 946 -7.16 3.18 25.93
CA ASP A 946 -7.11 1.72 25.77
C ASP A 946 -7.38 1.29 24.29
N ILE A 947 -6.31 0.93 23.58
CA ILE A 947 -6.13 -0.20 22.64
C ILE A 947 -6.93 -0.26 21.30
N THR A 948 -7.83 0.67 20.96
CA THR A 948 -8.47 0.68 19.60
C THR A 948 -8.21 1.90 18.71
N GLN A 949 -7.53 2.95 19.17
CA GLN A 949 -7.50 4.25 18.46
C GLN A 949 -6.42 4.43 17.38
N GLY A 950 -5.89 3.36 16.79
CA GLY A 950 -4.77 3.42 15.85
C GLY A 950 -4.99 2.70 14.53
N LEU A 951 -3.92 2.13 13.98
CA LEU A 951 -3.93 1.39 12.72
C LEU A 951 -4.98 0.25 12.66
N PRO A 952 -5.21 -0.58 13.72
CA PRO A 952 -6.21 -1.65 13.65
C PRO A 952 -7.63 -1.16 13.34
N ARG A 953 -7.99 0.04 13.82
CA ARG A 953 -9.28 0.66 13.53
C ARG A 953 -9.40 1.08 12.07
N ILE A 954 -8.33 1.65 11.52
CA ILE A 954 -8.27 1.99 10.09
C ILE A 954 -8.38 0.72 9.23
N GLU A 955 -7.71 -0.36 9.62
CA GLU A 955 -7.82 -1.66 8.94
C GLU A 955 -9.25 -2.22 8.99
N GLU A 956 -9.90 -2.14 10.15
CA GLU A 956 -11.28 -2.58 10.33
C GLU A 956 -12.25 -1.82 9.42
N ILE A 957 -12.12 -0.49 9.35
CA ILE A 957 -12.95 0.38 8.51
C ILE A 957 -12.74 0.05 7.03
N PHE A 958 -11.50 0.00 6.55
CA PHE A 958 -11.21 -0.27 5.13
C PHE A 958 -11.49 -1.72 4.70
N GLU A 959 -11.46 -2.69 5.62
CA GLU A 959 -11.93 -4.05 5.31
C GLU A 959 -13.45 -4.19 5.39
N ALA A 960 -14.17 -3.14 5.78
CA ALA A 960 -15.62 -3.14 5.98
C ALA A 960 -16.05 -4.40 6.76
N ARG A 961 -15.33 -4.71 7.86
CA ARG A 961 -15.50 -5.96 8.59
C ARG A 961 -16.91 -6.03 9.19
N LYS A 962 -17.53 -7.22 9.12
CA LYS A 962 -18.79 -7.46 9.82
C LYS A 962 -18.50 -7.67 11.31
N LEU A 963 -19.08 -6.81 12.13
CA LEU A 963 -18.95 -6.82 13.59
C LEU A 963 -19.97 -7.83 14.16
N ASN A 964 -19.58 -9.10 14.16
CA ASN A 964 -20.45 -10.21 14.58
C ASN A 964 -19.91 -10.96 15.81
N GLY A 965 -18.76 -10.55 16.36
CA GLY A 965 -18.17 -11.21 17.52
C GLY A 965 -18.82 -10.78 18.85
N PRO A 966 -18.81 -11.64 19.89
CA PRO A 966 -19.29 -11.27 21.22
C PRO A 966 -18.53 -10.10 21.88
N LYS A 967 -17.31 -9.82 21.39
CA LYS A 967 -16.45 -8.69 21.82
C LYS A 967 -16.69 -7.41 21.02
N ASP A 968 -17.37 -7.50 19.89
CA ASP A 968 -17.63 -6.38 19.00
C ASP A 968 -18.95 -5.74 19.44
N ARG A 969 -18.91 -4.87 20.47
CA ARG A 969 -20.09 -4.12 20.93
C ARG A 969 -20.54 -3.14 19.83
N LYS A 970 -21.29 -3.61 18.85
CA LYS A 970 -21.74 -2.80 17.71
C LYS A 970 -22.76 -1.75 18.16
N ALA A 971 -22.68 -0.57 17.56
CA ALA A 971 -23.73 0.44 17.72
C ALA A 971 -25.04 -0.06 17.11
N VAL A 972 -26.14 0.04 17.86
CA VAL A 972 -27.49 -0.24 17.34
C VAL A 972 -27.96 0.99 16.58
N LEU A 973 -28.36 0.81 15.32
CA LEU A 973 -28.88 1.88 14.47
C LEU A 973 -30.41 1.81 14.41
N THR A 974 -31.06 2.97 14.43
CA THR A 974 -32.51 3.05 14.18
C THR A 974 -32.85 2.87 12.69
N GLU A 975 -33.90 2.12 12.39
CA GLU A 975 -34.45 1.97 11.04
C GLU A 975 -35.49 3.05 10.68
N VAL A 976 -35.96 3.81 11.67
CA VAL A 976 -36.99 4.84 11.53
C VAL A 976 -36.50 6.20 12.09
N ALA A 977 -37.01 7.29 11.54
CA ALA A 977 -36.82 8.63 12.10
C ALA A 977 -37.99 8.97 13.02
N GLY A 978 -37.75 9.65 14.13
CA GLY A 978 -38.81 9.93 15.09
C GLY A 978 -38.31 10.32 16.47
N GLN A 979 -39.23 10.37 17.42
CA GLN A 979 -38.94 10.72 18.80
C GLN A 979 -38.56 9.49 19.62
N VAL A 980 -37.50 9.63 20.42
CA VAL A 980 -36.93 8.57 21.27
C VAL A 980 -37.68 8.49 22.60
N GLU A 981 -38.17 7.30 22.95
CA GLU A 981 -38.68 6.97 24.29
C GLU A 981 -37.83 5.84 24.90
N ILE A 982 -37.25 6.07 26.07
CA ILE A 982 -36.38 5.11 26.76
C ILE A 982 -37.13 4.51 27.95
N LYS A 983 -37.34 3.19 27.94
CA LYS A 983 -37.97 2.42 29.03
C LYS A 983 -36.96 1.43 29.63
N GLU A 984 -36.92 1.34 30.95
CA GLU A 984 -36.11 0.34 31.65
C GLU A 984 -36.98 -0.87 32.02
N VAL A 985 -36.71 -2.02 31.39
CA VAL A 985 -37.46 -3.27 31.61
C VAL A 985 -36.50 -4.32 32.16
N GLY A 986 -36.40 -4.38 33.50
CA GLY A 986 -35.54 -5.33 34.20
C GLY A 986 -34.04 -5.09 33.94
N ILE A 987 -33.39 -6.02 33.23
CA ILE A 987 -31.95 -5.96 32.91
C ILE A 987 -31.71 -5.31 31.52
N LEU A 988 -32.75 -5.04 30.74
CA LEU A 988 -32.64 -4.45 29.40
C LEU A 988 -33.17 -3.01 29.40
N LYS A 989 -32.54 -2.14 28.61
CA LYS A 989 -33.12 -0.84 28.25
C LYS A 989 -33.80 -1.01 26.89
N GLU A 990 -35.07 -0.69 26.80
CA GLU A 990 -35.79 -0.67 25.54
C GLU A 990 -35.89 0.77 25.03
N ILE A 991 -35.41 1.00 23.81
CA ILE A 991 -35.58 2.28 23.13
C ILE A 991 -36.67 2.13 22.09
N THR A 992 -37.79 2.79 22.29
CA THR A 992 -38.90 2.85 21.34
C THR A 992 -38.80 4.15 20.57
N ILE A 993 -38.88 4.07 19.24
CA ILE A 993 -38.84 5.25 18.37
C ILE A 993 -40.19 5.38 17.73
N THR A 994 -40.86 6.49 18.03
CA THR A 994 -42.19 6.80 17.49
C THR A 994 -42.01 7.69 16.26
N PRO A 995 -42.37 7.21 15.05
CA PRO A 995 -42.26 8.00 13.84
C PRO A 995 -43.12 9.27 13.89
N ASN A 996 -42.68 10.33 13.21
CA ASN A 996 -43.48 11.55 13.08
C ASN A 996 -44.69 11.36 12.13
N ASP A 997 -44.68 10.30 11.33
CA ASP A 997 -45.77 9.93 10.43
C ASP A 997 -46.74 8.99 11.16
N PRO A 998 -48.01 9.36 11.36
CA PRO A 998 -48.99 8.57 12.10
C PRO A 998 -49.38 7.24 11.42
N GLU A 999 -49.02 7.01 10.15
CA GLU A 999 -49.24 5.72 9.47
C GLU A 999 -48.17 4.66 9.80
N LEU A 1000 -47.03 5.03 10.39
CA LEU A 1000 -45.92 4.13 10.69
C LEU A 1000 -45.94 3.66 12.15
N GLU A 1001 -45.81 2.35 12.37
CA GLU A 1001 -45.77 1.77 13.71
C GLU A 1001 -44.47 2.11 14.47
N PRO A 1002 -44.53 2.31 15.80
CA PRO A 1002 -43.35 2.47 16.64
C PRO A 1002 -42.44 1.24 16.61
N VAL A 1003 -41.13 1.45 16.52
CA VAL A 1003 -40.14 0.36 16.51
C VAL A 1003 -39.35 0.36 17.82
N THR A 1004 -39.32 -0.80 18.50
CA THR A 1004 -38.61 -0.98 19.77
C THR A 1004 -37.31 -1.76 19.60
N TYR A 1005 -36.23 -1.23 20.16
CA TYR A 1005 -34.88 -1.79 20.14
C TYR A 1005 -34.46 -2.22 21.56
N PRO A 1006 -34.26 -3.53 21.82
CA PRO A 1006 -33.75 -4.00 23.10
C PRO A 1006 -32.23 -3.79 23.19
N ILE A 1007 -31.77 -3.09 24.22
CA ILE A 1007 -30.36 -2.76 24.47
C ILE A 1007 -29.89 -3.47 25.76
N PRO A 1008 -28.84 -4.32 25.68
CA PRO A 1008 -28.26 -4.97 26.85
C PRO A 1008 -27.69 -3.99 27.88
N TYR A 1009 -27.80 -4.33 29.17
CA TYR A 1009 -27.15 -3.58 30.27
C TYR A 1009 -25.64 -3.42 30.02
N GLY A 1010 -25.12 -2.20 30.11
CA GLY A 1010 -23.69 -1.88 29.93
C GLY A 1010 -23.30 -1.32 28.56
N TYR A 1011 -24.26 -1.11 27.64
CA TYR A 1011 -24.08 -0.23 26.49
C TYR A 1011 -24.34 1.21 26.92
N GLY A 1012 -23.38 2.10 26.67
CA GLY A 1012 -23.61 3.55 26.84
C GLY A 1012 -24.63 4.01 25.79
N LEU A 1013 -25.59 4.84 26.19
CA LEU A 1013 -26.56 5.44 25.26
C LEU A 1013 -25.96 6.71 24.68
N THR A 1014 -26.25 6.96 23.40
CA THR A 1014 -25.84 8.19 22.69
C THR A 1014 -26.98 9.17 22.50
N VAL A 1015 -28.21 8.76 22.83
CA VAL A 1015 -29.44 9.54 22.65
C VAL A 1015 -30.13 9.79 24.00
N GLU A 1016 -30.82 10.91 24.10
CA GLU A 1016 -31.58 11.32 25.28
C GLU A 1016 -33.08 11.06 25.11
N ASN A 1017 -33.81 10.94 26.23
CA ASN A 1017 -35.25 10.70 26.20
C ASN A 1017 -35.98 11.94 25.67
N GLY A 1018 -36.83 11.76 24.66
CA GLY A 1018 -37.53 12.84 23.97
C GLY A 1018 -36.78 13.48 22.80
N GLU A 1019 -35.54 13.05 22.52
CA GLU A 1019 -34.74 13.53 21.38
C GLU A 1019 -35.37 13.11 20.04
N VAL A 1020 -35.33 14.00 19.04
CA VAL A 1020 -35.78 13.69 17.67
C VAL A 1020 -34.57 13.29 16.85
N ILE A 1021 -34.58 12.05 16.35
CA ILE A 1021 -33.44 11.48 15.63
C ILE A 1021 -33.80 11.11 14.20
N GLU A 1022 -32.81 11.21 13.32
CA GLU A 1022 -32.94 10.76 11.94
C GLU A 1022 -32.80 9.24 11.83
N LYS A 1023 -33.36 8.68 10.76
CA LYS A 1023 -33.17 7.28 10.36
C LYS A 1023 -31.67 6.96 10.33
N GLY A 1024 -31.21 5.83 10.86
CA GLY A 1024 -29.79 5.42 10.86
C GLY A 1024 -28.89 6.07 11.90
N THR A 1025 -29.43 6.85 12.82
CA THR A 1025 -28.69 7.39 13.98
C THR A 1025 -28.31 6.25 14.93
N ALA A 1026 -27.10 6.33 15.53
CA ALA A 1026 -26.65 5.35 16.52
C ALA A 1026 -27.34 5.62 17.87
N LEU A 1027 -27.97 4.60 18.44
CA LEU A 1027 -28.65 4.63 19.74
C LEU A 1027 -27.71 4.29 20.90
N THR A 1028 -26.68 3.49 20.61
CA THR A 1028 -25.66 3.07 21.57
C THR A 1028 -24.26 3.46 21.14
N ALA A 1029 -23.40 3.67 22.14
CA ALA A 1029 -21.98 3.89 21.96
C ALA A 1029 -21.30 2.62 21.43
N GLY A 1030 -20.58 2.77 20.32
CA GLY A 1030 -19.84 1.68 19.69
C GLY A 1030 -19.50 1.96 18.23
N PRO A 1031 -18.70 1.09 17.60
CA PRO A 1031 -18.43 1.17 16.17
C PRO A 1031 -19.69 0.89 15.34
N VAL A 1032 -19.95 1.76 14.37
CA VAL A 1032 -21.04 1.60 13.38
C VAL A 1032 -20.59 0.70 12.24
N SER A 1033 -21.42 -0.28 11.86
CA SER A 1033 -21.13 -1.15 10.72
C SER A 1033 -21.55 -0.49 9.39
N PRO A 1034 -20.64 -0.36 8.40
CA PRO A 1034 -20.99 0.15 7.07
C PRO A 1034 -22.08 -0.66 6.36
N HIS A 1035 -22.19 -1.97 6.65
CA HIS A 1035 -23.19 -2.85 6.03
C HIS A 1035 -24.59 -2.62 6.59
N GLU A 1036 -24.71 -2.34 7.89
CA GLU A 1036 -26.00 -2.01 8.52
C GLU A 1036 -26.42 -0.60 8.13
N LEU A 1037 -25.47 0.35 8.14
CA LEU A 1037 -25.71 1.72 7.69
C LEU A 1037 -26.23 1.77 6.23
N LEU A 1038 -25.67 0.95 5.33
CA LEU A 1038 -26.15 0.85 3.94
C LEU A 1038 -27.58 0.32 3.83
N LYS A 1039 -27.98 -0.62 4.68
CA LYS A 1039 -29.34 -1.18 4.66
C LYS A 1039 -30.37 -0.17 5.11
N VAL A 1040 -29.99 0.66 6.08
CA VAL A 1040 -30.90 1.60 6.74
C VAL A 1040 -30.99 2.91 5.98
N ARG A 1041 -29.85 3.51 5.61
CA ARG A 1041 -29.77 4.78 4.87
C ARG A 1041 -29.49 4.50 3.40
N ASP A 1042 -28.35 4.97 2.92
CA ASP A 1042 -27.99 5.11 1.53
C ASP A 1042 -26.47 5.04 1.36
N MET A 1043 -26.01 4.96 0.11
CA MET A 1043 -24.59 4.80 -0.19
C MET A 1043 -23.78 6.08 0.10
N GLU A 1044 -24.36 7.27 -0.07
CA GLU A 1044 -23.67 8.53 0.17
C GLU A 1044 -23.33 8.68 1.65
N THR A 1045 -24.28 8.40 2.54
CA THR A 1045 -24.00 8.42 3.98
C THR A 1045 -22.90 7.44 4.37
N VAL A 1046 -22.86 6.25 3.76
CA VAL A 1046 -21.78 5.27 4.02
C VAL A 1046 -20.43 5.80 3.58
N ARG A 1047 -20.34 6.46 2.41
CA ARG A 1047 -19.10 7.05 1.90
C ARG A 1047 -18.59 8.16 2.81
N ARG A 1048 -19.47 9.07 3.25
CA ARG A 1048 -19.14 10.13 4.20
C ARG A 1048 -18.66 9.55 5.54
N TYR A 1049 -19.38 8.56 6.08
CA TYR A 1049 -18.98 7.85 7.30
C TYR A 1049 -17.56 7.27 7.21
N LEU A 1050 -17.21 6.63 6.08
CA LEU A 1050 -15.86 6.07 5.88
C LEU A 1050 -14.77 7.16 5.90
N VAL A 1051 -15.05 8.33 5.30
CA VAL A 1051 -14.10 9.46 5.29
C VAL A 1051 -13.96 10.04 6.70
N ASP A 1052 -15.07 10.36 7.35
CA ASP A 1052 -15.06 11.05 8.64
C ASP A 1052 -14.44 10.19 9.75
N GLU A 1053 -14.75 8.90 9.82
CA GLU A 1053 -14.15 8.02 10.82
C GLU A 1053 -12.64 7.84 10.65
N VAL A 1054 -12.16 7.71 9.41
CA VAL A 1054 -10.73 7.60 9.14
C VAL A 1054 -10.03 8.93 9.48
N GLN A 1055 -10.63 10.07 9.12
CA GLN A 1055 -10.08 11.38 9.42
C GLN A 1055 -9.99 11.64 10.93
N LYS A 1056 -11.01 11.25 11.70
CA LYS A 1056 -11.00 11.32 13.17
C LYS A 1056 -9.82 10.56 13.77
N VAL A 1057 -9.54 9.34 13.29
CA VAL A 1057 -8.44 8.50 13.80
C VAL A 1057 -7.06 9.10 13.47
N TYR A 1058 -6.86 9.66 12.28
CA TYR A 1058 -5.58 10.30 11.96
C TYR A 1058 -5.36 11.60 12.73
N LYS A 1059 -6.39 12.45 12.83
CA LYS A 1059 -6.30 13.74 13.54
C LYS A 1059 -6.15 13.56 15.04
N SER A 1060 -6.81 12.57 15.67
CA SER A 1060 -6.62 12.26 17.11
C SER A 1060 -5.18 11.87 17.44
N GLN A 1061 -4.45 11.36 16.45
CA GLN A 1061 -3.03 11.01 16.55
C GLN A 1061 -2.09 12.12 16.06
N GLY A 1062 -2.61 13.31 15.75
CA GLY A 1062 -1.83 14.46 15.30
C GLY A 1062 -1.24 14.31 13.89
N VAL A 1063 -1.91 13.58 13.00
CA VAL A 1063 -1.54 13.42 11.59
C VAL A 1063 -2.58 14.09 10.71
N ALA A 1064 -2.14 15.03 9.86
CA ALA A 1064 -3.02 15.69 8.89
C ALA A 1064 -3.00 14.95 7.55
N ILE A 1065 -4.17 14.50 7.09
CA ILE A 1065 -4.38 13.89 5.77
C ILE A 1065 -5.50 14.65 5.06
N SER A 1066 -5.38 14.81 3.74
CA SER A 1066 -6.46 15.38 2.93
C SER A 1066 -7.55 14.33 2.62
N ASP A 1067 -8.81 14.74 2.74
CA ASP A 1067 -10.00 13.89 2.51
C ASP A 1067 -10.00 13.22 1.13
N LYS A 1068 -9.45 13.89 0.11
CA LYS A 1068 -9.42 13.39 -1.28
C LYS A 1068 -8.77 12.01 -1.38
N HIS A 1069 -7.76 11.75 -0.57
CA HIS A 1069 -7.08 10.45 -0.57
C HIS A 1069 -7.99 9.34 -0.04
N ILE A 1070 -8.73 9.62 1.03
CA ILE A 1070 -9.65 8.66 1.65
C ILE A 1070 -10.86 8.43 0.73
N GLU A 1071 -11.39 9.48 0.11
CA GLU A 1071 -12.46 9.43 -0.90
C GLU A 1071 -12.12 8.51 -2.08
N VAL A 1072 -10.88 8.56 -2.58
CA VAL A 1072 -10.42 7.67 -3.67
C VAL A 1072 -10.54 6.20 -3.26
N ILE A 1073 -10.17 5.85 -2.02
CA ILE A 1073 -10.30 4.47 -1.52
C ILE A 1073 -11.77 4.11 -1.28
N ALA A 1074 -12.55 4.99 -0.65
CA ALA A 1074 -13.97 4.79 -0.40
C ALA A 1074 -14.78 4.59 -1.70
N ARG A 1075 -14.42 5.32 -2.77
CA ARG A 1075 -14.99 5.12 -4.12
C ARG A 1075 -14.75 3.70 -4.62
N GLN A 1076 -13.55 3.16 -4.44
CA GLN A 1076 -13.21 1.81 -4.91
C GLN A 1076 -13.93 0.72 -4.09
N MET A 1077 -14.13 0.94 -2.79
CA MET A 1077 -14.93 0.05 -1.93
C MET A 1077 -16.41 0.00 -2.32
N THR A 1078 -16.94 1.07 -2.91
CA THR A 1078 -18.36 1.25 -3.26
C THR A 1078 -18.63 1.27 -4.77
N LYS A 1079 -17.64 0.84 -5.58
CA LYS A 1079 -17.71 0.91 -7.05
C LYS A 1079 -18.66 -0.11 -7.67
N LYS A 1080 -18.89 -1.24 -7.00
CA LYS A 1080 -19.57 -2.41 -7.56
C LYS A 1080 -20.94 -2.64 -6.98
N VAL A 1081 -21.85 -3.04 -7.85
CA VAL A 1081 -23.22 -3.42 -7.51
C VAL A 1081 -23.47 -4.87 -7.90
N VAL A 1082 -24.42 -5.52 -7.23
CA VAL A 1082 -24.82 -6.91 -7.51
C VAL A 1082 -26.10 -6.88 -8.35
N VAL A 1083 -26.11 -7.53 -9.51
CA VAL A 1083 -27.32 -7.65 -10.34
C VAL A 1083 -28.35 -8.54 -9.63
N ARG A 1084 -29.53 -7.99 -9.30
CA ARG A 1084 -30.66 -8.74 -8.73
C ARG A 1084 -31.54 -9.30 -9.84
N ASP A 1085 -31.91 -8.44 -10.79
CA ASP A 1085 -32.66 -8.81 -11.99
C ASP A 1085 -31.93 -8.26 -13.22
N PRO A 1086 -31.50 -9.10 -14.17
CA PRO A 1086 -30.83 -8.64 -15.39
C PRO A 1086 -31.78 -7.94 -16.37
N GLY A 1087 -33.09 -7.94 -16.16
CA GLY A 1087 -34.06 -7.42 -17.13
C GLY A 1087 -33.92 -8.13 -18.48
N ASP A 1088 -33.92 -7.37 -19.57
CA ASP A 1088 -33.68 -7.92 -20.92
C ASP A 1088 -32.19 -7.83 -21.34
N SER A 1089 -31.27 -7.65 -20.38
CA SER A 1089 -29.83 -7.62 -20.63
C SER A 1089 -29.20 -9.02 -20.69
N THR A 1090 -27.96 -9.09 -21.21
CA THR A 1090 -27.16 -10.32 -21.22
C THR A 1090 -26.41 -10.60 -19.91
N LEU A 1091 -26.66 -9.80 -18.86
CA LEU A 1091 -26.02 -9.97 -17.56
C LEU A 1091 -26.61 -11.16 -16.80
N ASN A 1092 -25.80 -11.72 -15.90
CA ASN A 1092 -26.22 -12.86 -15.08
C ASN A 1092 -26.65 -12.34 -13.71
N ILE A 1093 -27.65 -13.01 -13.11
CA ILE A 1093 -28.08 -12.77 -11.72
C ILE A 1093 -26.89 -12.99 -10.77
N GLY A 1094 -26.79 -12.13 -9.76
CA GLY A 1094 -25.76 -12.14 -8.73
C GLY A 1094 -24.35 -11.84 -9.24
N ARG A 1095 -24.22 -11.24 -10.44
CA ARG A 1095 -22.94 -10.78 -10.98
C ARG A 1095 -22.57 -9.44 -10.35
N LEU A 1096 -21.33 -9.33 -9.88
CA LEU A 1096 -20.72 -8.05 -9.51
C LEU A 1096 -20.31 -7.29 -10.78
N VAL A 1097 -20.84 -6.09 -10.95
CA VAL A 1097 -20.59 -5.21 -12.09
C VAL A 1097 -20.34 -3.80 -11.58
N ASP A 1098 -19.48 -3.04 -12.27
CA ASP A 1098 -19.27 -1.63 -11.97
C ASP A 1098 -20.57 -0.82 -12.16
N ARG A 1099 -20.90 0.05 -11.19
CA ARG A 1099 -22.11 0.89 -11.18
C ARG A 1099 -22.26 1.71 -12.47
N SER A 1100 -21.17 2.31 -12.93
CA SER A 1100 -21.15 3.15 -14.15
C SER A 1100 -21.48 2.36 -15.43
N ARG A 1101 -21.21 1.05 -15.45
CA ARG A 1101 -21.59 0.18 -16.57
C ARG A 1101 -23.07 -0.16 -16.56
N ILE A 1102 -23.66 -0.35 -15.38
CA ILE A 1102 -25.11 -0.58 -15.24
C ILE A 1102 -25.88 0.68 -15.65
N LYS A 1103 -25.48 1.87 -15.18
CA LYS A 1103 -26.13 3.15 -15.56
C LYS A 1103 -26.21 3.30 -17.09
N LYS A 1104 -25.10 3.03 -17.80
CA LYS A 1104 -25.04 3.05 -19.27
C LYS A 1104 -25.88 1.97 -19.96
N LEU A 1105 -25.92 0.76 -19.40
CA LEU A 1105 -26.74 -0.31 -19.96
C LEU A 1105 -28.22 -0.02 -19.78
N ASN A 1106 -28.65 0.50 -18.63
CA ASN A 1106 -30.02 0.91 -18.39
C ASN A 1106 -30.41 2.08 -19.30
N GLN A 1107 -29.56 3.10 -19.46
CA GLN A 1107 -29.77 4.17 -20.45
C GLN A 1107 -29.97 3.62 -21.88
N LYS A 1108 -29.23 2.57 -22.26
CA LYS A 1108 -29.40 1.93 -23.57
C LYS A 1108 -30.71 1.12 -23.65
N LEU A 1109 -31.03 0.35 -22.62
CA LEU A 1109 -32.26 -0.46 -22.55
C LEU A 1109 -33.50 0.43 -22.56
N ASN A 1110 -33.47 1.55 -21.84
CA ASN A 1110 -34.53 2.53 -21.77
C ASN A 1110 -34.77 3.19 -23.14
N LYS A 1111 -33.70 3.56 -23.87
CA LYS A 1111 -33.79 4.00 -25.27
C LYS A 1111 -34.38 2.96 -26.22
N GLU A 1112 -34.23 1.67 -25.91
CA GLU A 1112 -34.82 0.55 -26.67
C GLU A 1112 -36.18 0.10 -26.10
N SER A 1113 -36.76 0.83 -25.12
CA SER A 1113 -38.00 0.49 -24.40
C SER A 1113 -38.02 -0.93 -23.81
N LYS A 1114 -36.87 -1.42 -23.36
CA LYS A 1114 -36.68 -2.73 -22.72
C LYS A 1114 -36.64 -2.63 -21.19
N ARG A 1115 -36.85 -3.74 -20.51
CA ARG A 1115 -36.80 -3.78 -19.03
C ARG A 1115 -35.38 -3.54 -18.53
N GLU A 1116 -35.25 -2.58 -17.63
CA GLU A 1116 -34.00 -2.19 -17.01
C GLU A 1116 -33.43 -3.26 -16.06
N ILE A 1117 -32.13 -3.16 -15.79
CA ILE A 1117 -31.43 -4.02 -14.83
C ILE A 1117 -31.65 -3.47 -13.42
N VAL A 1118 -32.14 -4.32 -12.52
CA VAL A 1118 -32.29 -4.01 -11.09
C VAL A 1118 -31.07 -4.50 -10.33
N VAL A 1119 -30.46 -3.62 -9.54
CA VAL A 1119 -29.23 -3.92 -8.78
C VAL A 1119 -29.44 -3.76 -7.28
N MET A 1120 -28.56 -4.41 -6.51
CA MET A 1120 -28.42 -4.25 -5.07
C MET A 1120 -27.07 -3.62 -4.78
N GLU A 1121 -27.07 -2.58 -3.96
CA GLU A 1121 -25.87 -1.91 -3.50
C GLU A 1121 -25.02 -2.84 -2.62
N LYS A 1122 -23.70 -2.72 -2.71
CA LYS A 1122 -22.77 -3.51 -1.91
C LYS A 1122 -21.52 -2.72 -1.57
N VAL A 1123 -21.16 -2.70 -0.30
CA VAL A 1123 -19.84 -2.24 0.18
C VAL A 1123 -18.90 -3.44 0.24
N GLN A 1124 -17.68 -3.29 -0.30
CA GLN A 1124 -16.63 -4.30 -0.25
C GLN A 1124 -15.45 -3.80 0.59
N GLY A 1125 -14.84 -4.70 1.36
CA GLY A 1125 -13.54 -4.44 1.96
C GLY A 1125 -12.45 -4.33 0.89
N ILE A 1126 -11.36 -3.63 1.19
CA ILE A 1126 -10.25 -3.43 0.25
C ILE A 1126 -9.65 -4.74 -0.28
N THR A 1127 -9.59 -5.81 0.53
CA THR A 1127 -9.11 -7.12 0.07
C THR A 1127 -10.06 -7.76 -0.93
N GLU A 1128 -11.37 -7.68 -0.67
CA GLU A 1128 -12.40 -8.20 -1.59
C GLU A 1128 -12.45 -7.38 -2.90
N ALA A 1129 -12.33 -6.06 -2.79
CA ALA A 1129 -12.29 -5.16 -3.94
C ALA A 1129 -11.11 -5.47 -4.87
N SER A 1130 -9.91 -5.68 -4.31
CA SER A 1130 -8.68 -6.04 -5.03
C SER A 1130 -8.78 -7.36 -5.81
N LEU A 1131 -9.46 -8.36 -5.24
CA LEU A 1131 -9.67 -9.66 -5.89
C LEU A 1131 -10.71 -9.59 -7.00
N SER A 1132 -11.62 -8.62 -6.94
CA SER A 1132 -12.73 -8.51 -7.88
C SER A 1132 -12.33 -7.83 -9.20
N VAL A 1133 -11.10 -7.36 -9.37
CA VAL A 1133 -10.63 -6.63 -10.56
C VAL A 1133 -10.84 -7.46 -11.85
N ASP A 1134 -11.15 -6.78 -12.95
CA ASP A 1134 -11.45 -7.46 -14.23
C ASP A 1134 -10.24 -8.25 -14.78
N SER A 1135 -9.03 -7.70 -14.62
CA SER A 1135 -7.75 -8.33 -14.98
C SER A 1135 -7.43 -9.49 -14.04
N PHE A 1136 -7.26 -10.69 -14.62
CA PHE A 1136 -6.78 -11.84 -13.87
C PHE A 1136 -5.27 -11.77 -13.58
N LEU A 1137 -4.46 -11.08 -14.39
CA LEU A 1137 -3.03 -10.91 -14.14
C LEU A 1137 -2.80 -10.05 -12.89
N SER A 1138 -3.52 -8.94 -12.77
CA SER A 1138 -3.43 -8.08 -11.59
C SER A 1138 -3.94 -8.81 -10.35
N ALA A 1139 -5.12 -9.43 -10.41
CA ALA A 1139 -5.70 -10.13 -9.28
C ALA A 1139 -4.83 -11.33 -8.81
N SER A 1140 -4.27 -12.12 -9.73
CA SER A 1140 -3.44 -13.29 -9.41
C SER A 1140 -2.09 -12.94 -8.77
N SER A 1141 -1.58 -11.73 -9.01
CA SER A 1141 -0.35 -11.23 -8.38
C SER A 1141 -0.54 -10.82 -6.91
N PHE A 1142 -1.79 -10.51 -6.54
CA PHE A 1142 -2.17 -10.14 -5.17
C PHE A 1142 -2.24 -11.40 -4.32
N GLU A 1143 -3.36 -12.12 -4.27
CA GLU A 1143 -3.52 -13.34 -3.46
C GLU A 1143 -4.34 -14.40 -4.20
N ARG A 1144 -4.38 -15.63 -3.68
CA ARG A 1144 -5.19 -16.74 -4.23
C ARG A 1144 -4.97 -17.01 -5.73
N THR A 1145 -3.70 -16.94 -6.16
CA THR A 1145 -3.27 -17.08 -7.56
C THR A 1145 -3.92 -18.27 -8.29
N SER A 1146 -3.95 -19.47 -7.68
CA SER A 1146 -4.52 -20.67 -8.30
C SER A 1146 -6.05 -20.62 -8.46
N GLU A 1147 -6.77 -20.02 -7.51
CA GLU A 1147 -8.23 -19.84 -7.60
C GLU A 1147 -8.58 -18.88 -8.75
N ILE A 1148 -7.86 -17.77 -8.86
CA ILE A 1148 -8.10 -16.75 -9.89
C ILE A 1148 -7.76 -17.29 -11.29
N LEU A 1149 -6.64 -18.00 -11.44
CA LEU A 1149 -6.24 -18.55 -12.73
C LEU A 1149 -7.19 -19.67 -13.19
N SER A 1150 -7.67 -20.51 -12.29
CA SER A 1150 -8.65 -21.56 -12.62
C SER A 1150 -10.03 -20.99 -12.98
N GLU A 1151 -10.51 -19.98 -12.27
CA GLU A 1151 -11.75 -19.29 -12.62
C GLU A 1151 -11.63 -18.54 -13.97
N ALA A 1152 -10.49 -17.92 -14.23
CA ALA A 1152 -10.23 -17.20 -15.47
C ALA A 1152 -10.11 -18.14 -16.68
N SER A 1153 -9.50 -19.32 -16.53
CA SER A 1153 -9.35 -20.30 -17.61
C SER A 1153 -10.68 -20.91 -18.03
N ILE A 1154 -11.56 -21.24 -17.08
CA ILE A 1154 -12.93 -21.74 -17.34
C ILE A 1154 -13.75 -20.71 -18.11
N ARG A 1155 -13.66 -19.44 -17.70
CA ARG A 1155 -14.36 -18.33 -18.35
C ARG A 1155 -13.75 -17.92 -19.68
N GLY A 1156 -12.59 -18.44 -20.05
CA GLY A 1156 -11.89 -18.04 -21.27
C GLY A 1156 -11.54 -16.55 -21.30
N LYS A 1157 -11.18 -15.96 -20.14
CA LYS A 1157 -10.98 -14.50 -20.01
C LYS A 1157 -9.88 -14.00 -20.95
N LYS A 1158 -10.06 -12.78 -21.45
CA LYS A 1158 -9.05 -12.02 -22.19
C LYS A 1158 -8.65 -10.79 -21.37
N ASP A 1159 -7.39 -10.70 -20.99
CA ASP A 1159 -6.85 -9.54 -20.28
C ASP A 1159 -6.34 -8.51 -21.29
N LYS A 1160 -6.89 -7.30 -21.27
CA LYS A 1160 -6.54 -6.24 -22.23
C LYS A 1160 -5.26 -5.47 -21.85
N ILE A 1161 -4.56 -5.85 -20.76
CA ILE A 1161 -3.32 -5.20 -20.28
C ILE A 1161 -3.49 -3.68 -20.21
N ARG A 1162 -4.62 -3.27 -19.64
CA ARG A 1162 -5.01 -1.86 -19.64
C ARG A 1162 -4.56 -1.14 -18.38
N GLY A 1163 -4.26 -1.83 -17.28
CA GLY A 1163 -3.88 -1.24 -15.99
C GLY A 1163 -2.37 -1.10 -15.79
N LEU A 1164 -1.99 -0.59 -14.62
CA LEU A 1164 -0.58 -0.34 -14.29
C LEU A 1164 0.17 -1.65 -14.08
N LYS A 1165 -0.37 -2.54 -13.25
CA LYS A 1165 0.33 -3.74 -12.80
C LYS A 1165 0.52 -4.77 -13.91
N GLU A 1166 -0.49 -4.95 -14.77
CA GLU A 1166 -0.39 -5.83 -15.93
C GLU A 1166 0.68 -5.34 -16.89
N SER A 1167 0.77 -4.02 -17.10
CA SER A 1167 1.80 -3.41 -17.94
C SER A 1167 3.20 -3.66 -17.38
N VAL A 1168 3.39 -3.52 -16.07
CA VAL A 1168 4.68 -3.82 -15.40
C VAL A 1168 5.05 -5.31 -15.51
N ILE A 1169 4.09 -6.21 -15.27
CA ILE A 1169 4.30 -7.66 -15.38
C ILE A 1169 4.74 -8.05 -16.81
N VAL A 1170 4.10 -7.48 -17.83
CA VAL A 1170 4.40 -7.77 -19.24
C VAL A 1170 5.65 -7.03 -19.74
N GLY A 1171 6.04 -5.94 -19.08
CA GLY A 1171 7.16 -5.09 -19.50
C GLY A 1171 6.78 -4.03 -20.54
N LYS A 1172 5.55 -3.51 -20.49
CA LYS A 1172 5.07 -2.37 -21.30
C LYS A 1172 5.14 -1.06 -20.51
N LEU A 1173 5.12 0.05 -21.24
CA LEU A 1173 4.91 1.37 -20.65
C LEU A 1173 3.55 1.40 -19.94
N ILE A 1174 3.55 1.95 -18.72
CA ILE A 1174 2.34 2.06 -17.93
C ILE A 1174 1.39 3.12 -18.53
N PRO A 1175 0.07 2.92 -18.47
CA PRO A 1175 -0.95 3.85 -18.96
C PRO A 1175 -1.20 5.00 -17.96
N ALA A 1176 -0.13 5.58 -17.42
CA ALA A 1176 -0.12 6.73 -16.52
C ALA A 1176 1.18 7.52 -16.71
N GLY A 1177 1.22 8.75 -16.19
CA GLY A 1177 2.33 9.68 -16.34
C GLY A 1177 2.71 9.88 -17.80
N THR A 1178 4.00 9.79 -18.10
CA THR A 1178 4.55 9.95 -19.46
C THR A 1178 4.01 8.91 -20.45
N GLY A 1179 3.71 7.69 -20.00
CA GLY A 1179 3.15 6.62 -20.84
C GLY A 1179 1.68 6.81 -21.21
N TYR A 1180 0.95 7.69 -20.52
CA TYR A 1180 -0.45 7.97 -20.80
C TYR A 1180 -0.67 8.57 -22.20
N TYR A 1181 0.21 9.48 -22.63
CA TYR A 1181 0.08 10.14 -23.94
C TYR A 1181 0.25 9.17 -25.11
N GLU A 1182 1.15 8.18 -24.99
CA GLU A 1182 1.27 7.12 -25.99
C GLU A 1182 0.04 6.19 -25.99
N TYR A 1183 -0.53 5.92 -24.82
CA TYR A 1183 -1.76 5.14 -24.68
C TYR A 1183 -2.97 5.85 -25.30
N LYS A 1184 -3.15 7.16 -25.04
CA LYS A 1184 -4.23 7.97 -25.60
C LYS A 1184 -4.19 7.98 -27.13
N ARG A 1185 -3.01 8.22 -27.72
CA ARG A 1185 -2.80 8.17 -29.17
C ARG A 1185 -3.16 6.82 -29.79
N LYS A 1186 -2.86 5.71 -29.10
CA LYS A 1186 -3.23 4.36 -29.57
C LYS A 1186 -4.74 4.13 -29.57
N ILE A 1187 -5.45 4.61 -28.54
CA ILE A 1187 -6.92 4.51 -28.47
C ILE A 1187 -7.57 5.33 -29.57
N GLU A 1188 -7.11 6.56 -29.78
CA GLU A 1188 -7.65 7.45 -30.81
C GLU A 1188 -7.49 6.85 -32.21
N LYS A 1189 -6.33 6.26 -32.51
CA LYS A 1189 -6.13 5.52 -33.76
C LYS A 1189 -7.01 4.28 -33.88
N GLY A 1190 -7.18 3.52 -32.80
CA GLY A 1190 -8.03 2.33 -32.79
C GLY A 1190 -9.51 2.64 -33.08
N LYS A 1191 -10.01 3.79 -32.60
CA LYS A 1191 -11.37 4.29 -32.89
C LYS A 1191 -11.58 4.82 -34.33
N GLN A 1192 -10.51 5.08 -35.08
CA GLN A 1192 -10.61 5.49 -36.49
C GLN A 1192 -10.62 4.27 -37.43
N THR A 1193 -10.20 3.10 -36.94
CA THR A 1193 -10.14 1.83 -37.68
C THR A 1193 -11.27 0.86 -37.34
N GLU A 1194 -12.00 1.08 -36.24
CA GLU A 1194 -13.30 0.46 -35.93
C GLU A 1194 -14.42 1.41 -36.38
#